data_AF-A0A4P5TR75-F1
#
_entry.id   AF-A0A4P5TR75-F1
#
_cell.length_a   1.000
_cell.length_b   1.000
_cell.length_c   1.000
_cell.angle_alpha   90.00
_cell.angle_beta   90.00
_cell.angle_gamma   90.00
#
_symmetry.space_group_name_H-M   'P 1'
#
loop_
_entity.id
_entity.type
_entity.pdbx_description
1 polymer ?
#
loop_
_entity_poly.entity_id
_entity_poly.type
_entity_poly.pdbx_seq_one_letter_code
_entity_poly.pdbx_strand_id
1 'polypeptide(L)'
;MMQKKFVSFLLSFLIVSPALFAQPFPSKIGVNLDGIGSPALEFPNVTLTASDWQSVANGGTATTDAFGWPTEDFRVVFFDHRPFNAWNNAPDDPQKYVIDISGTYTLSFKGQATLTSWSDAPIVFQNQLYDTTTNTTTVDIVFPPGGGADSAIIGNYGFFMLNFIQTNYAAGINGVKEIRLVRPDYQHNNPQIFRTAFLNAFSPFSTIRFMNYLNINSSDGGYPNIQTWADRQQPNAPRYTNGAPWETIIALSNYTRRDMWINIPVDADSMYVVELATLINATLRPDVNIYIEYSNEVWNGGFTQYQYNYDAVLLSPEDADIRASTSFDDRRRARRVAKEVIKFGHIFENVLGVSVASRTRIRPVFAWQIGGWLPWYDDVLNWINYTYGPPKNFIYGIASAPYFNEGSAASNATPQDIVTAMSSNSDGNLTSIQTLSQFADQWQIKHLQYEGGPDNGGGSTTNIGNRISANRIPEMKTAVIHNYQDNWFSANANGTAPLGTNDLINYFVISGKVSRYGCWGATEDLNYLQNLSNAPKYDALCFLTGMCGNEPTVSLTTPLNNASAYVNTSVNISATASDPDGTIKRVEFFVGSTLVGVDSIAPYYVQWTPTQIGIVAVLAKSIDNDGKFTFDDANVVEVISNPLTVNEIENNIDFRISPNPASDVLDIFLSNIYNTNSIIEVRNILGKLLMAETVYSGENKMDVSNLVAGIYFITLKPESGKEIVRKIIVCR
;
A
#
# COMPACT_ATOMS: atom_id res chain seq x y z
N MET A 1 7.95 -78.91 -27.38
CA MET A 1 8.36 -78.47 -26.03
C MET A 1 9.53 -77.50 -26.17
N MET A 2 9.22 -76.21 -26.24
CA MET A 2 10.18 -75.12 -26.41
C MET A 2 10.51 -74.55 -25.03
N GLN A 3 11.79 -74.59 -24.65
CA GLN A 3 12.38 -73.63 -23.73
C GLN A 3 13.03 -72.52 -24.58
N LYS A 4 12.61 -71.28 -24.39
CA LYS A 4 13.46 -70.10 -24.64
C LYS A 4 13.30 -69.12 -23.48
N LYS A 5 14.43 -68.86 -22.84
CA LYS A 5 14.65 -67.84 -21.82
C LYS A 5 14.31 -66.46 -22.39
N PHE A 6 13.59 -65.65 -21.63
CA PHE A 6 13.66 -64.19 -21.70
C PHE A 6 13.97 -63.67 -20.29
N VAL A 7 15.04 -62.91 -20.20
CA VAL A 7 15.48 -62.18 -19.01
C VAL A 7 14.67 -60.88 -18.97
N SER A 8 13.86 -60.67 -17.93
CA SER A 8 13.30 -59.36 -17.61
C SER A 8 14.22 -58.67 -16.61
N PHE A 9 14.83 -57.57 -17.03
CA PHE A 9 15.42 -56.57 -16.15
C PHE A 9 14.26 -55.89 -15.40
N LEU A 10 14.16 -56.10 -14.08
CA LEU A 10 13.33 -55.26 -13.22
C LEU A 10 14.16 -54.03 -12.87
N LEU A 11 13.86 -52.89 -13.50
CA LEU A 11 14.37 -51.59 -13.07
C LEU A 11 13.54 -51.17 -11.85
N SER A 12 14.13 -51.32 -10.66
CA SER A 12 13.58 -50.75 -9.44
C SER A 12 13.74 -49.23 -9.49
N PHE A 13 12.71 -48.50 -9.94
CA PHE A 13 12.61 -47.08 -9.64
C PHE A 13 12.36 -46.94 -8.13
N LEU A 14 13.41 -46.64 -7.36
CA LEU A 14 13.23 -45.96 -6.08
C LEU A 14 12.61 -44.60 -6.42
N ILE A 15 11.28 -44.50 -6.30
CA ILE A 15 10.63 -43.21 -6.12
C ILE A 15 11.03 -42.79 -4.70
N VAL A 16 12.13 -42.05 -4.60
CA VAL A 16 12.34 -41.16 -3.47
C VAL A 16 11.21 -40.14 -3.58
N SER A 17 10.08 -40.42 -2.92
CA SER A 17 9.13 -39.36 -2.63
C SER A 17 9.91 -38.38 -1.75
N PRO A 18 10.11 -37.12 -2.15
CA PRO A 18 10.54 -36.14 -1.19
C PRO A 18 9.48 -36.16 -0.09
N ALA A 19 9.88 -36.48 1.13
CA ALA A 19 9.03 -36.22 2.27
C ALA A 19 8.69 -34.73 2.19
N LEU A 20 7.44 -34.39 1.85
CA LEU A 20 6.94 -33.05 2.12
C LEU A 20 7.08 -32.88 3.63
N PHE A 21 8.11 -32.17 4.05
CA PHE A 21 8.14 -31.64 5.41
C PHE A 21 6.88 -30.78 5.53
N ALA A 22 5.97 -31.16 6.44
CA ALA A 22 4.80 -30.36 6.70
C ALA A 22 5.26 -28.98 7.19
N GLN A 23 4.82 -27.93 6.50
CA GLN A 23 5.14 -26.54 6.82
C GLN A 23 4.63 -26.23 8.24
N PRO A 24 5.45 -25.73 9.18
CA PRO A 24 5.09 -25.80 10.59
C PRO A 24 4.02 -24.75 10.99
N PHE A 25 4.09 -23.50 10.50
CA PHE A 25 3.17 -22.43 10.95
C PHE A 25 2.68 -21.46 9.84
N PRO A 26 2.06 -21.97 8.75
CA PRO A 26 1.50 -21.10 7.72
C PRO A 26 0.42 -20.18 8.32
N SER A 27 0.39 -18.92 7.90
CA SER A 27 -0.58 -17.90 8.35
C SER A 27 -0.52 -17.48 9.82
N LYS A 28 0.59 -17.78 10.53
CA LYS A 28 0.76 -17.47 11.97
C LYS A 28 1.85 -16.43 12.26
N ILE A 29 2.47 -15.91 11.22
CA ILE A 29 3.56 -14.92 11.30
C ILE A 29 3.13 -13.69 10.53
N GLY A 30 3.20 -12.53 11.16
CA GLY A 30 3.03 -11.20 10.59
C GLY A 30 4.31 -10.38 10.78
N VAL A 31 4.28 -9.12 10.37
CA VAL A 31 5.43 -8.22 10.44
C VAL A 31 4.96 -6.78 10.61
N ASN A 32 5.70 -5.94 11.35
CA ASN A 32 5.46 -4.50 11.24
C ASN A 32 6.20 -3.88 10.05
N LEU A 33 5.79 -2.67 9.71
CA LEU A 33 6.54 -1.78 8.84
C LEU A 33 7.29 -0.75 9.65
N ASP A 34 8.47 -0.40 9.16
CA ASP A 34 9.21 0.78 9.59
C ASP A 34 8.50 2.06 9.07
N GLY A 35 9.02 3.23 9.41
CA GLY A 35 8.47 4.51 8.94
C GLY A 35 8.58 4.69 7.42
N ILE A 36 7.86 5.67 6.89
CA ILE A 36 7.92 6.02 5.47
C ILE A 36 9.35 6.37 5.05
N GLY A 37 9.81 5.83 3.92
CA GLY A 37 11.17 6.06 3.43
C GLY A 37 12.21 5.16 4.08
N SER A 38 11.78 4.02 4.60
CA SER A 38 12.65 3.03 5.22
C SER A 38 13.63 2.41 4.22
N PRO A 39 14.60 1.62 4.70
CA PRO A 39 15.41 0.72 3.87
C PRO A 39 14.61 -0.27 2.99
N ALA A 40 13.28 -0.38 3.16
CA ALA A 40 12.44 -1.24 2.33
C ALA A 40 12.15 -0.67 0.92
N LEU A 41 12.43 0.62 0.67
CA LEU A 41 12.25 1.29 -0.62
C LEU A 41 10.82 1.09 -1.19
N GLU A 42 9.82 1.57 -0.47
CA GLU A 42 8.42 1.16 -0.64
C GLU A 42 7.82 1.60 -1.98
N PHE A 43 8.15 2.81 -2.44
CA PHE A 43 7.48 3.47 -3.56
C PHE A 43 8.36 3.57 -4.81
N PRO A 44 7.78 3.39 -6.03
CA PRO A 44 8.40 3.81 -7.28
C PRO A 44 8.58 5.34 -7.34
N ASN A 45 7.57 6.10 -6.90
CA ASN A 45 7.65 7.56 -6.78
C ASN A 45 8.28 7.93 -5.44
N VAL A 46 9.55 8.30 -5.47
CA VAL A 46 10.38 8.64 -4.33
C VAL A 46 9.97 9.97 -3.69
N THR A 47 9.27 10.85 -4.42
CA THR A 47 8.79 12.12 -3.82
C THR A 47 7.92 11.89 -2.59
N LEU A 48 7.18 10.77 -2.53
CA LEU A 48 6.31 10.45 -1.42
C LEU A 48 7.06 10.31 -0.09
N THR A 49 8.35 9.95 -0.13
CA THR A 49 9.20 9.76 1.06
C THR A 49 10.11 10.96 1.34
N ALA A 50 9.93 12.06 0.62
CA ALA A 50 10.82 13.21 0.70
C ALA A 50 10.69 14.00 2.02
N SER A 51 11.80 14.59 2.46
CA SER A 51 11.88 15.46 3.63
C SER A 51 11.09 16.75 3.45
N ASP A 52 11.04 17.56 4.53
CA ASP A 52 10.51 18.92 4.45
C ASP A 52 11.16 19.78 3.38
N TRP A 53 10.33 20.59 2.70
CA TRP A 53 10.80 21.61 1.79
C TRP A 53 11.56 22.64 2.61
N GLN A 54 12.85 22.77 2.35
CA GLN A 54 13.70 23.70 3.07
C GLN A 54 13.96 24.92 2.18
N SER A 55 13.67 26.13 2.67
CA SER A 55 13.93 27.36 1.92
C SER A 55 15.43 27.49 1.65
N VAL A 56 15.77 27.80 0.40
CA VAL A 56 17.17 28.10 0.03
C VAL A 56 17.60 29.43 0.63
N ALA A 57 16.68 30.38 0.82
CA ALA A 57 16.97 31.72 1.31
C ALA A 57 17.40 31.75 2.79
N ASN A 58 16.78 30.93 3.65
CA ASN A 58 17.00 31.01 5.10
C ASN A 58 17.31 29.65 5.79
N GLY A 59 17.18 28.52 5.10
CA GLY A 59 17.42 27.19 5.66
C GLY A 59 16.32 26.66 6.61
N GLY A 60 15.24 27.41 6.83
CA GLY A 60 14.04 26.96 7.53
C GLY A 60 13.03 26.29 6.59
N THR A 61 11.80 26.10 7.05
CA THR A 61 10.70 25.55 6.24
C THR A 61 10.34 26.52 5.11
N ALA A 62 10.25 26.00 3.88
CA ALA A 62 9.79 26.77 2.73
C ALA A 62 8.29 27.07 2.84
N THR A 63 7.89 28.24 2.36
CA THR A 63 6.50 28.63 2.15
C THR A 63 5.84 27.69 1.14
N THR A 64 4.59 27.31 1.43
CA THR A 64 3.81 26.38 0.60
C THR A 64 2.43 26.94 0.27
N ASP A 65 1.86 26.45 -0.83
CA ASP A 65 0.47 26.71 -1.19
C ASP A 65 -0.51 25.84 -0.38
N ALA A 66 -1.82 26.00 -0.61
CA ALA A 66 -2.86 25.25 0.09
C ALA A 66 -2.79 23.72 -0.11
N PHE A 67 -2.08 23.26 -1.14
CA PHE A 67 -1.86 21.84 -1.42
C PHE A 67 -0.49 21.37 -0.89
N GLY A 68 0.29 22.24 -0.23
CA GLY A 68 1.58 21.91 0.36
C GLY A 68 2.76 21.97 -0.61
N TRP A 69 2.59 22.50 -1.83
CA TRP A 69 3.69 22.67 -2.78
C TRP A 69 4.49 23.95 -2.51
N PRO A 70 5.83 23.95 -2.64
CA PRO A 70 6.66 25.11 -2.34
C PRO A 70 6.37 26.28 -3.29
N THR A 71 6.34 27.49 -2.74
CA THR A 71 6.07 28.75 -3.48
C THR A 71 7.30 29.64 -3.66
N GLU A 72 8.47 29.14 -3.27
CA GLU A 72 9.77 29.82 -3.34
C GLU A 72 10.87 28.83 -3.71
N ASP A 73 12.10 29.33 -3.89
CA ASP A 73 13.28 28.48 -4.08
C ASP A 73 13.54 27.62 -2.84
N PHE A 74 13.65 26.31 -3.06
CA PHE A 74 13.69 25.32 -1.99
C PHE A 74 14.69 24.22 -2.33
N ARG A 75 15.04 23.46 -1.29
CA ARG A 75 15.77 22.20 -1.41
C ARG A 75 15.03 21.10 -0.68
N VAL A 76 15.28 19.87 -1.09
CA VAL A 76 14.61 18.69 -0.54
C VAL A 76 15.53 17.49 -0.56
N VAL A 77 15.53 16.73 0.52
CA VAL A 77 16.16 15.40 0.59
C VAL A 77 15.11 14.37 0.15
N PHE A 78 15.36 13.68 -0.96
CA PHE A 78 14.46 12.63 -1.44
C PHE A 78 14.62 11.34 -0.64
N PHE A 79 15.83 11.03 -0.20
CA PHE A 79 16.12 9.90 0.68
C PHE A 79 17.47 10.05 1.39
N ASP A 80 17.57 9.43 2.56
CA ASP A 80 18.81 9.22 3.31
C ASP A 80 18.84 7.81 3.91
N HIS A 81 19.38 6.87 3.15
CA HIS A 81 19.57 5.47 3.53
C HIS A 81 20.91 5.21 4.21
N ARG A 82 21.70 6.26 4.52
CA ARG A 82 22.93 6.07 5.29
C ARG A 82 22.59 5.52 6.68
N PRO A 83 23.36 4.55 7.21
CA PRO A 83 23.12 3.99 8.54
C PRO A 83 23.74 4.84 9.65
N PHE A 84 24.29 6.01 9.34
CA PHE A 84 24.93 6.91 10.28
C PHE A 84 24.72 8.37 9.88
N ASN A 85 24.85 9.27 10.87
CA ASN A 85 24.95 10.68 10.57
C ASN A 85 26.28 10.95 9.87
N ALA A 86 26.24 11.40 8.62
CA ALA A 86 27.41 11.63 7.77
C ALA A 86 28.47 12.56 8.39
N TRP A 87 28.07 13.43 9.31
CA TRP A 87 28.97 14.37 9.99
C TRP A 87 29.76 13.76 11.15
N ASN A 88 29.40 12.54 11.59
CA ASN A 88 30.01 11.88 12.75
C ASN A 88 31.07 10.83 12.38
N ASN A 89 31.24 10.50 11.10
CA ASN A 89 32.27 9.65 10.49
C ASN A 89 32.62 8.31 11.20
N ALA A 90 31.75 7.81 12.08
CA ALA A 90 31.95 6.60 12.88
C ALA A 90 30.66 5.76 12.89
N PRO A 91 30.35 5.03 11.78
CA PRO A 91 29.24 4.09 11.76
C PRO A 91 29.44 2.98 12.79
N ASP A 92 28.34 2.55 13.41
CA ASP A 92 28.34 1.39 14.30
C ASP A 92 28.60 0.09 13.53
N ASP A 93 28.11 0.01 12.29
CA ASP A 93 28.25 -1.15 11.42
C ASP A 93 29.71 -1.29 10.93
N PRO A 94 30.41 -2.39 11.28
CA PRO A 94 31.78 -2.64 10.83
C PRO A 94 31.89 -2.79 9.30
N GLN A 95 30.82 -3.18 8.61
CA GLN A 95 30.79 -3.28 7.15
C GLN A 95 30.45 -1.96 6.47
N LYS A 96 29.95 -0.96 7.22
CA LYS A 96 29.49 0.34 6.69
C LYS A 96 28.49 0.18 5.53
N TYR A 97 27.60 -0.80 5.64
CA TYR A 97 26.76 -1.20 4.52
C TYR A 97 25.71 -0.11 4.19
N VAL A 98 25.56 0.23 2.91
CA VAL A 98 24.47 1.08 2.39
C VAL A 98 23.81 0.39 1.21
N ILE A 99 22.50 0.52 1.12
CA ILE A 99 21.71 -0.03 0.01
C ILE A 99 22.15 0.60 -1.32
N ASP A 100 22.23 -0.21 -2.37
CA ASP A 100 22.48 0.28 -3.72
C ASP A 100 21.22 0.95 -4.29
N ILE A 101 21.39 2.21 -4.69
CA ILE A 101 20.36 3.07 -5.27
C ILE A 101 20.72 3.55 -6.67
N SER A 102 21.77 2.96 -7.28
CA SER A 102 22.26 3.36 -8.60
C SER A 102 21.22 3.12 -9.71
N GLY A 103 21.43 3.76 -10.86
CA GLY A 103 20.53 3.70 -12.00
C GLY A 103 20.04 5.08 -12.44
N THR A 104 19.13 5.10 -13.41
CA THR A 104 18.58 6.34 -13.97
C THR A 104 17.19 6.60 -13.41
N TYR A 105 17.06 7.71 -12.68
CA TYR A 105 15.78 8.19 -12.17
C TYR A 105 15.18 9.17 -13.16
N THR A 106 13.86 9.17 -13.31
CA THR A 106 13.16 10.17 -14.13
C THR A 106 12.45 11.16 -13.22
N LEU A 107 12.76 12.45 -13.37
CA LEU A 107 12.13 13.54 -12.62
C LEU A 107 11.22 14.35 -13.55
N SER A 108 10.01 14.64 -13.08
CA SER A 108 9.15 15.67 -13.66
C SER A 108 8.59 16.62 -12.61
N PHE A 109 8.24 17.84 -13.03
CA PHE A 109 7.45 18.76 -12.21
C PHE A 109 6.76 19.82 -13.07
N LYS A 110 5.68 20.41 -12.55
CA LYS A 110 5.05 21.60 -13.12
C LYS A 110 5.85 22.85 -12.78
N GLY A 111 6.09 23.68 -13.79
CA GLY A 111 6.94 24.86 -13.68
C GLY A 111 8.35 24.63 -14.22
N GLN A 112 9.23 25.61 -13.97
CA GLN A 112 10.62 25.62 -14.42
C GLN A 112 11.52 25.91 -13.22
N ALA A 113 12.68 25.24 -13.16
CA ALA A 113 13.69 25.47 -12.14
C ALA A 113 15.08 25.15 -12.68
N THR A 114 16.08 25.86 -12.16
CA THR A 114 17.48 25.49 -12.26
C THR A 114 17.79 24.48 -11.16
N LEU A 115 18.19 23.27 -11.57
CA LEU A 115 18.48 22.17 -10.66
C LEU A 115 19.96 22.14 -10.30
N THR A 116 20.23 22.00 -9.02
CA THR A 116 21.56 21.61 -8.51
C THR A 116 21.39 20.52 -7.48
N SER A 117 22.41 19.70 -7.26
CA SER A 117 22.33 18.56 -6.35
C SER A 117 23.37 18.63 -5.24
N TRP A 118 23.03 17.98 -4.14
CA TRP A 118 24.00 17.48 -3.18
C TRP A 118 23.71 16.00 -2.99
N SER A 119 24.63 15.16 -3.43
CA SER A 119 24.56 13.72 -3.33
C SER A 119 25.92 13.19 -2.86
N ASP A 120 25.93 12.07 -2.17
CA ASP A 120 27.15 11.30 -1.96
C ASP A 120 27.60 10.60 -3.27
N ALA A 121 26.71 10.49 -4.26
CA ALA A 121 27.02 10.06 -5.62
C ALA A 121 27.39 11.22 -6.57
N PRO A 122 28.34 11.03 -7.50
CA PRO A 122 28.62 12.00 -8.56
C PRO A 122 27.55 11.89 -9.66
N ILE A 123 26.34 12.35 -9.36
CA ILE A 123 25.18 12.23 -10.25
C ILE A 123 25.31 13.14 -11.48
N VAL A 124 24.65 12.75 -12.57
CA VAL A 124 24.60 13.54 -13.81
C VAL A 124 23.14 13.82 -14.19
N PHE A 125 22.83 15.07 -14.49
CA PHE A 125 21.56 15.46 -15.13
C PHE A 125 21.66 15.30 -16.64
N GLN A 126 20.68 14.62 -17.24
CA GLN A 126 20.58 14.40 -18.68
C GLN A 126 19.17 14.74 -19.17
N ASN A 127 19.04 15.04 -20.47
CA ASN A 127 17.73 15.20 -21.14
C ASN A 127 16.78 16.20 -20.47
N GLN A 128 17.31 17.26 -19.83
CA GLN A 128 16.47 18.28 -19.22
C GLN A 128 15.71 19.07 -20.29
N LEU A 129 14.38 19.06 -20.22
CA LEU A 129 13.50 19.73 -21.18
C LEU A 129 12.34 20.40 -20.46
N TYR A 130 11.99 21.61 -20.89
CA TYR A 130 10.81 22.32 -20.42
C TYR A 130 9.80 22.47 -21.57
N ASP A 131 8.61 21.88 -21.41
CA ASP A 131 7.50 22.02 -22.35
C ASP A 131 6.56 23.15 -21.90
N THR A 132 6.58 24.23 -22.66
CA THR A 132 5.74 25.42 -22.43
C THR A 132 4.24 25.16 -22.58
N THR A 133 3.84 24.14 -23.35
CA THR A 133 2.42 23.81 -23.61
C THR A 133 1.79 23.17 -22.38
N THR A 134 2.51 22.25 -21.75
CA THR A 134 2.04 21.52 -20.57
C THR A 134 2.51 22.16 -19.27
N ASN A 135 3.39 23.17 -19.34
CA ASN A 135 4.10 23.75 -18.20
C ASN A 135 4.84 22.67 -17.38
N THR A 136 5.54 21.76 -18.04
CA THR A 136 6.22 20.62 -17.39
C THR A 136 7.71 20.64 -17.69
N THR A 137 8.54 20.51 -16.66
CA THR A 137 9.97 20.18 -16.82
C THR A 137 10.18 18.69 -16.59
N THR A 138 11.00 18.05 -17.44
CA THR A 138 11.47 16.66 -17.28
C THR A 138 12.99 16.61 -17.27
N VAL A 139 13.59 15.67 -16.54
CA VAL A 139 15.04 15.43 -16.50
C VAL A 139 15.35 14.00 -16.06
N ASP A 140 16.39 13.42 -16.66
CA ASP A 140 16.96 12.15 -16.22
C ASP A 140 18.10 12.41 -15.24
N ILE A 141 18.12 11.68 -14.12
CA ILE A 141 19.14 11.79 -13.07
C ILE A 141 19.87 10.46 -12.99
N VAL A 142 21.11 10.43 -13.47
CA VAL A 142 21.91 9.22 -13.56
C VAL A 142 22.80 9.08 -12.33
N PHE A 143 22.55 8.03 -11.55
CA PHE A 143 23.41 7.58 -10.46
C PHE A 143 24.33 6.47 -10.99
N PRO A 144 25.66 6.65 -10.95
CA PRO A 144 26.59 5.65 -11.46
C PRO A 144 26.59 4.38 -10.59
N PRO A 145 26.90 3.20 -11.17
CA PRO A 145 27.15 1.98 -10.39
C PRO A 145 28.43 2.11 -9.54
N GLY A 146 28.40 1.71 -8.27
CA GLY A 146 29.58 1.66 -7.38
C GLY A 146 30.08 3.01 -6.79
N GLY A 147 30.71 2.94 -5.58
CA GLY A 147 30.94 4.01 -4.56
C GLY A 147 31.82 5.25 -4.89
N GLY A 148 32.17 6.18 -3.96
CA GLY A 148 32.13 6.23 -2.48
C GLY A 148 32.87 7.47 -1.90
N ALA A 149 33.70 7.32 -0.85
CA ALA A 149 34.89 8.18 -0.64
C ALA A 149 36.20 7.40 -0.36
N ASP A 150 36.18 6.20 0.25
CA ASP A 150 37.35 5.29 0.30
C ASP A 150 36.94 3.83 0.59
N SER A 151 36.81 3.01 -0.46
CA SER A 151 36.16 1.68 -0.44
C SER A 151 37.11 0.47 -0.51
N ALA A 152 36.68 -0.64 0.10
CA ALA A 152 36.62 -1.99 -0.48
C ALA A 152 35.65 -2.83 0.39
N ILE A 153 34.36 -3.09 0.13
CA ILE A 153 33.53 -3.41 -1.07
C ILE A 153 32.03 -2.99 -0.80
N ILE A 154 31.25 -2.76 -1.88
CA ILE A 154 29.76 -2.56 -2.09
C ILE A 154 28.98 -1.50 -1.25
N GLY A 155 28.31 -0.57 -1.98
CA GLY A 155 27.14 0.24 -1.54
C GLY A 155 27.44 1.48 -0.69
N ASN A 156 27.75 2.63 -1.30
CA ASN A 156 28.18 3.87 -0.59
C ASN A 156 27.38 5.13 -0.93
N TYR A 157 26.26 5.02 -1.65
CA TYR A 157 25.40 6.16 -1.96
C TYR A 157 24.08 5.95 -1.24
N GLY A 158 23.83 6.74 -0.21
CA GLY A 158 22.59 6.66 0.56
C GLY A 158 21.81 7.96 0.54
N PHE A 159 22.38 9.05 0.03
CA PHE A 159 21.85 10.38 0.23
C PHE A 159 21.62 11.12 -1.09
N PHE A 160 20.41 11.62 -1.26
CA PHE A 160 20.10 12.46 -2.40
C PHE A 160 19.27 13.68 -2.03
N MET A 161 19.84 14.85 -2.34
CA MET A 161 19.19 16.14 -2.20
C MET A 161 19.24 16.92 -3.51
N LEU A 162 18.14 17.61 -3.83
CA LEU A 162 18.06 18.56 -4.93
C LEU A 162 17.72 19.96 -4.41
N ASN A 163 18.32 20.98 -5.01
CA ASN A 163 17.85 22.35 -4.94
C ASN A 163 17.10 22.69 -6.21
N PHE A 164 15.95 23.34 -6.05
CA PHE A 164 15.15 23.95 -7.09
C PHE A 164 15.28 25.47 -6.94
N ILE A 165 16.01 26.10 -7.85
CA ILE A 165 16.35 27.53 -7.80
C ILE A 165 15.72 28.23 -9.00
N GLN A 166 15.42 29.52 -8.90
CA GLN A 166 14.77 30.30 -9.95
C GLN A 166 13.38 29.76 -10.30
N THR A 167 12.63 29.35 -9.29
CA THR A 167 11.29 28.76 -9.41
C THR A 167 10.20 29.78 -9.77
N ASN A 168 10.47 31.08 -9.56
CA ASN A 168 9.57 32.20 -9.87
C ASN A 168 9.96 32.84 -11.21
N TYR A 169 9.68 32.16 -12.32
CA TYR A 169 10.19 32.56 -13.64
C TYR A 169 9.25 33.49 -14.43
N ALA A 170 7.99 33.66 -14.00
CA ALA A 170 7.03 34.57 -14.64
C ALA A 170 5.97 35.09 -13.65
N ALA A 171 5.34 36.23 -13.98
CA ALA A 171 4.29 36.82 -13.15
C ALA A 171 3.09 35.86 -13.03
N GLY A 172 2.75 35.48 -11.79
CA GLY A 172 1.68 34.53 -11.51
C GLY A 172 2.10 33.05 -11.56
N ILE A 173 3.36 32.76 -11.91
CA ILE A 173 3.93 31.42 -11.86
C ILE A 173 5.03 31.41 -10.79
N ASN A 174 4.65 30.94 -9.59
CA ASN A 174 5.55 30.86 -8.45
C ASN A 174 5.71 29.41 -7.99
N GLY A 175 6.94 29.04 -7.65
CA GLY A 175 7.29 27.70 -7.19
C GLY A 175 7.20 26.61 -8.26
N VAL A 176 7.42 25.36 -7.84
CA VAL A 176 7.20 24.17 -8.67
C VAL A 176 6.21 23.25 -7.98
N LYS A 177 5.45 22.50 -8.76
CA LYS A 177 4.38 21.61 -8.25
C LYS A 177 4.47 20.23 -8.87
N GLU A 178 3.73 19.28 -8.33
CA GLU A 178 3.60 17.93 -8.91
C GLU A 178 4.96 17.27 -9.16
N ILE A 179 5.89 17.45 -8.22
CA ILE A 179 7.24 16.88 -8.32
C ILE A 179 7.12 15.36 -8.24
N ARG A 180 7.68 14.68 -9.24
CA ARG A 180 7.66 13.22 -9.32
C ARG A 180 9.03 12.71 -9.71
N LEU A 181 9.75 12.16 -8.73
CA LEU A 181 11.01 11.48 -8.92
C LEU A 181 10.76 9.96 -8.91
N VAL A 182 10.93 9.31 -10.06
CA VAL A 182 10.65 7.87 -10.22
C VAL A 182 11.96 7.08 -10.24
N ARG A 183 11.98 5.98 -9.49
CA ARG A 183 13.13 5.05 -9.41
C ARG A 183 13.45 4.40 -10.77
N PRO A 184 14.69 3.90 -10.95
CA PRO A 184 15.03 3.02 -12.07
C PRO A 184 14.08 1.84 -12.20
N ASP A 185 13.89 1.35 -13.42
CA ASP A 185 13.02 0.23 -13.79
C ASP A 185 11.51 0.47 -13.71
N TYR A 186 11.06 1.67 -13.29
CA TYR A 186 9.65 2.04 -13.29
C TYR A 186 9.36 3.10 -14.36
N GLN A 187 8.28 2.91 -15.12
CA GLN A 187 7.79 3.92 -16.06
C GLN A 187 7.45 5.22 -15.32
N HIS A 188 7.72 6.37 -15.95
CA HIS A 188 7.52 7.67 -15.31
C HIS A 188 6.07 7.88 -14.85
N ASN A 189 5.11 7.53 -15.70
CA ASN A 189 3.67 7.54 -15.42
C ASN A 189 3.17 6.23 -14.79
N ASN A 190 4.05 5.38 -14.22
CA ASN A 190 3.65 4.11 -13.62
C ASN A 190 2.62 4.37 -12.50
N PRO A 191 1.40 3.82 -12.61
CA PRO A 191 0.37 4.02 -11.62
C PRO A 191 0.49 3.06 -10.41
N GLN A 192 1.42 2.12 -10.43
CA GLN A 192 1.74 1.24 -9.31
C GLN A 192 2.23 2.06 -8.11
N ILE A 193 1.57 1.87 -6.97
CA ILE A 193 1.87 2.61 -5.74
C ILE A 193 3.16 2.08 -5.10
N PHE A 194 3.33 0.76 -5.04
CA PHE A 194 4.44 0.11 -4.32
C PHE A 194 5.41 -0.60 -5.27
N ARG A 195 6.69 -0.63 -4.95
CA ARG A 195 7.67 -1.42 -5.69
C ARG A 195 7.32 -2.91 -5.64
N THR A 196 7.56 -3.61 -6.75
CA THR A 196 7.31 -5.06 -6.82
C THR A 196 8.13 -5.82 -5.77
N ALA A 197 9.41 -5.50 -5.62
CA ALA A 197 10.27 -6.08 -4.58
C ALA A 197 9.73 -5.86 -3.15
N PHE A 198 9.10 -4.70 -2.88
CA PHE A 198 8.48 -4.43 -1.58
C PHE A 198 7.24 -5.29 -1.35
N LEU A 199 6.37 -5.41 -2.36
CA LEU A 199 5.19 -6.27 -2.29
C LEU A 199 5.55 -7.75 -2.09
N ASN A 200 6.58 -8.23 -2.78
CA ASN A 200 6.96 -9.64 -2.74
C ASN A 200 7.61 -10.04 -1.41
N ALA A 201 8.27 -9.09 -0.73
CA ALA A 201 8.83 -9.32 0.60
C ALA A 201 7.76 -9.68 1.67
N PHE A 202 6.47 -9.52 1.36
CA PHE A 202 5.37 -9.97 2.23
C PHE A 202 4.95 -11.43 2.02
N SER A 203 5.65 -12.20 1.20
CA SER A 203 5.31 -13.61 0.96
C SER A 203 5.22 -14.46 2.23
N PRO A 204 6.09 -14.33 3.26
CA PRO A 204 6.03 -15.16 4.47
C PRO A 204 4.97 -14.68 5.47
N PHE A 205 4.51 -13.44 5.33
CA PHE A 205 3.70 -12.77 6.35
C PHE A 205 2.22 -12.91 6.04
N SER A 206 1.42 -13.09 7.09
CA SER A 206 -0.04 -13.21 7.05
C SER A 206 -0.74 -11.90 7.38
N THR A 207 -0.07 -11.08 8.20
CA THR A 207 -0.57 -9.82 8.76
C THR A 207 0.52 -8.76 8.61
N ILE A 208 0.11 -7.52 8.35
CA ILE A 208 0.97 -6.34 8.36
C ILE A 208 0.50 -5.43 9.48
N ARG A 209 1.39 -5.11 10.42
CA ARG A 209 1.14 -4.10 11.46
C ARG A 209 1.75 -2.75 11.09
N PHE A 210 0.96 -1.69 11.18
CA PHE A 210 1.26 -0.40 10.55
C PHE A 210 1.82 0.67 11.49
N MET A 211 2.30 0.29 12.67
CA MET A 211 2.65 1.22 13.76
C MET A 211 3.58 2.38 13.35
N ASN A 212 4.81 2.12 12.88
CA ASN A 212 5.70 3.21 12.45
C ASN A 212 5.27 3.82 11.12
N TYR A 213 4.67 3.01 10.25
CA TYR A 213 4.16 3.46 8.94
C TYR A 213 3.05 4.50 9.09
N LEU A 214 2.27 4.45 10.17
CA LEU A 214 1.27 5.43 10.57
C LEU A 214 1.83 6.61 11.38
N ASN A 215 3.14 6.61 11.69
CA ASN A 215 3.77 7.59 12.56
C ASN A 215 3.07 7.71 13.94
N ILE A 216 2.80 6.59 14.61
CA ILE A 216 2.00 6.57 15.85
C ILE A 216 2.80 6.97 17.10
N ASN A 217 4.11 6.74 17.09
CA ASN A 217 4.94 6.99 18.26
C ASN A 217 5.19 8.48 18.46
N SER A 218 4.79 8.99 19.62
CA SER A 218 5.02 10.37 20.04
C SER A 218 4.57 11.44 19.04
N SER A 219 3.44 11.19 18.37
CA SER A 219 2.86 12.10 17.37
C SER A 219 1.58 12.81 17.84
N ASP A 220 1.15 12.55 19.08
CA ASP A 220 -0.04 13.15 19.67
C ASP A 220 0.16 14.60 20.11
N GLY A 221 -0.94 15.35 20.21
CA GLY A 221 -0.91 16.73 20.70
C GLY A 221 -0.75 16.88 22.22
N GLY A 222 -0.71 15.80 23.00
CA GLY A 222 -0.85 15.81 24.46
C GLY A 222 -2.29 16.09 24.91
N TYR A 223 -2.73 15.48 26.02
CA TYR A 223 -4.10 15.65 26.52
C TYR A 223 -4.37 17.11 26.96
N PRO A 224 -5.53 17.74 26.65
CA PRO A 224 -6.74 17.17 26.05
C PRO A 224 -6.86 17.41 24.54
N ASN A 225 -5.76 17.59 23.80
CA ASN A 225 -5.84 17.75 22.35
C ASN A 225 -6.45 16.50 21.71
N ILE A 226 -7.16 16.72 20.61
CA ILE A 226 -7.90 15.69 19.88
C ILE A 226 -7.58 15.83 18.39
N GLN A 227 -7.33 14.70 17.74
CA GLN A 227 -7.19 14.59 16.30
C GLN A 227 -8.54 14.24 15.66
N THR A 228 -8.95 15.04 14.66
CA THR A 228 -10.14 14.80 13.84
C THR A 228 -9.75 14.15 12.50
N TRP A 229 -10.73 13.64 11.74
CA TRP A 229 -10.47 13.01 10.44
C TRP A 229 -9.72 13.91 9.45
N ALA A 230 -9.86 15.23 9.55
CA ALA A 230 -9.18 16.19 8.68
C ALA A 230 -7.66 16.28 8.95
N ASP A 231 -7.23 15.96 10.16
CA ASP A 231 -5.84 16.13 10.63
C ASP A 231 -4.92 14.95 10.24
N ARG A 232 -5.48 13.89 9.64
CA ARG A 232 -4.69 12.75 9.14
C ARG A 232 -3.80 13.15 7.96
N GLN A 233 -2.80 12.31 7.68
CA GLN A 233 -2.09 12.39 6.40
C GLN A 233 -3.07 12.24 5.23
N GLN A 234 -3.10 13.24 4.35
CA GLN A 234 -3.93 13.25 3.16
C GLN A 234 -3.27 12.48 2.01
N PRO A 235 -4.04 11.71 1.20
CA PRO A 235 -3.50 10.89 0.13
C PRO A 235 -2.98 11.70 -1.07
N ASN A 236 -3.45 12.94 -1.24
CA ASN A 236 -3.01 13.85 -2.28
C ASN A 236 -1.90 14.81 -1.82
N ALA A 237 -1.38 14.62 -0.61
CA ALA A 237 -0.27 15.41 -0.12
C ALA A 237 0.95 15.20 -1.04
N PRO A 238 1.77 16.24 -1.25
CA PRO A 238 2.99 16.14 -2.07
C PRO A 238 3.95 15.04 -1.62
N ARG A 239 3.91 14.73 -0.32
CA ARG A 239 4.76 13.76 0.39
C ARG A 239 4.14 13.38 1.73
N TYR A 240 4.60 12.28 2.31
CA TYR A 240 4.04 11.66 3.51
C TYR A 240 4.94 11.91 4.73
N THR A 241 4.76 13.05 5.38
CA THR A 241 5.54 13.43 6.58
C THR A 241 4.92 13.00 7.88
N ASN A 242 3.62 12.70 7.89
CA ASN A 242 2.90 12.29 9.09
C ASN A 242 2.40 10.84 8.96
N GLY A 243 3.31 9.95 8.56
CA GLY A 243 2.98 8.57 8.20
C GLY A 243 2.30 8.44 6.84
N ALA A 244 1.93 7.23 6.45
CA ALA A 244 1.16 6.97 5.25
C ALA A 244 -0.33 7.33 5.43
N PRO A 245 -0.98 7.82 4.36
CA PRO A 245 -2.42 7.97 4.35
C PRO A 245 -3.11 6.60 4.39
N TRP A 246 -4.29 6.53 5.01
CA TRP A 246 -5.07 5.29 5.13
C TRP A 246 -5.35 4.61 3.79
N GLU A 247 -5.53 5.40 2.72
CA GLU A 247 -5.72 4.89 1.37
C GLU A 247 -4.52 4.06 0.88
N THR A 248 -3.30 4.48 1.23
CA THR A 248 -2.06 3.75 0.90
C THR A 248 -1.94 2.48 1.75
N ILE A 249 -2.29 2.55 3.04
CA ILE A 249 -2.31 1.40 3.95
C ILE A 249 -3.27 0.31 3.47
N ILE A 250 -4.52 0.70 3.15
CA ILE A 250 -5.53 -0.20 2.61
C ILE A 250 -5.07 -0.78 1.26
N ALA A 251 -4.48 0.04 0.40
CA ALA A 251 -3.94 -0.43 -0.87
C ALA A 251 -2.87 -1.51 -0.66
N LEU A 252 -1.97 -1.37 0.33
CA LEU A 252 -0.95 -2.38 0.61
C LEU A 252 -1.58 -3.71 1.03
N SER A 253 -2.54 -3.69 1.95
CA SER A 253 -3.29 -4.89 2.35
C SER A 253 -4.06 -5.50 1.18
N ASN A 254 -4.61 -4.69 0.27
CA ASN A 254 -5.29 -5.17 -0.94
C ASN A 254 -4.33 -5.85 -1.93
N TYR A 255 -3.17 -5.24 -2.19
CA TYR A 255 -2.14 -5.80 -3.07
C TYR A 255 -1.59 -7.10 -2.52
N THR A 256 -1.28 -7.14 -1.22
CA THR A 256 -0.61 -8.29 -0.59
C THR A 256 -1.59 -9.37 -0.13
N ARG A 257 -2.88 -9.04 0.06
CA ARG A 257 -3.90 -9.84 0.75
C ARG A 257 -3.52 -10.25 2.17
N ARG A 258 -2.81 -9.36 2.87
CA ARG A 258 -2.45 -9.60 4.28
C ARG A 258 -3.44 -8.90 5.19
N ASP A 259 -3.74 -9.57 6.30
CA ASP A 259 -4.52 -9.01 7.39
C ASP A 259 -3.91 -7.68 7.82
N MET A 260 -4.77 -6.72 8.16
CA MET A 260 -4.38 -5.36 8.46
C MET A 260 -4.41 -5.19 9.98
N TRP A 261 -3.26 -4.96 10.61
CA TRP A 261 -3.18 -4.60 12.02
C TRP A 261 -2.91 -3.11 12.17
N ILE A 262 -3.95 -2.38 12.57
CA ILE A 262 -3.94 -0.92 12.64
C ILE A 262 -3.81 -0.45 14.09
N ASN A 263 -3.08 0.66 14.23
CA ASN A 263 -2.94 1.39 15.48
C ASN A 263 -3.76 2.68 15.35
N ILE A 264 -4.76 2.86 16.21
CA ILE A 264 -5.55 4.09 16.25
C ILE A 264 -4.77 5.15 17.06
N PRO A 265 -4.59 6.39 16.57
CA PRO A 265 -3.93 7.45 17.33
C PRO A 265 -4.54 7.62 18.72
N VAL A 266 -3.71 7.91 19.73
CA VAL A 266 -4.16 7.96 21.14
C VAL A 266 -5.20 9.05 21.39
N ASP A 267 -5.10 10.13 20.61
CA ASP A 267 -5.89 11.35 20.66
C ASP A 267 -6.97 11.43 19.56
N ALA A 268 -7.20 10.35 18.80
CA ALA A 268 -8.27 10.31 17.81
C ALA A 268 -9.66 10.33 18.48
N ASP A 269 -10.57 11.18 17.98
CA ASP A 269 -11.97 11.13 18.42
C ASP A 269 -12.74 9.94 17.82
N SER A 270 -13.96 9.71 18.32
CA SER A 270 -14.80 8.61 17.81
C SER A 270 -15.24 8.82 16.35
N MET A 271 -15.33 10.07 15.87
CA MET A 271 -15.72 10.36 14.48
C MET A 271 -14.59 10.04 13.51
N TYR A 272 -13.34 10.29 13.87
CA TYR A 272 -12.16 9.81 13.15
C TYR A 272 -12.25 8.31 12.90
N VAL A 273 -12.60 7.54 13.94
CA VAL A 273 -12.69 6.08 13.84
C VAL A 273 -13.89 5.63 13.01
N VAL A 274 -15.01 6.36 13.04
CA VAL A 274 -16.17 6.11 12.15
C VAL A 274 -15.80 6.34 10.68
N GLU A 275 -15.13 7.46 10.37
CA GLU A 275 -14.67 7.77 9.01
C GLU A 275 -13.63 6.75 8.52
N LEU A 276 -12.71 6.33 9.40
CA LEU A 276 -11.74 5.28 9.11
C LEU A 276 -12.43 3.94 8.78
N ALA A 277 -13.36 3.50 9.64
CA ALA A 277 -14.12 2.28 9.41
C ALA A 277 -14.94 2.35 8.11
N THR A 278 -15.47 3.53 7.78
CA THR A 278 -16.24 3.78 6.55
C THR A 278 -15.34 3.67 5.31
N LEU A 279 -14.16 4.28 5.34
CA LEU A 279 -13.16 4.15 4.26
C LEU A 279 -12.75 2.69 4.07
N ILE A 280 -12.43 1.99 5.16
CA ILE A 280 -12.05 0.57 5.14
C ILE A 280 -13.18 -0.30 4.59
N ASN A 281 -14.43 -0.08 5.01
CA ASN A 281 -15.57 -0.83 4.49
C ASN A 281 -15.75 -0.66 2.98
N ALA A 282 -15.50 0.56 2.47
CA ALA A 282 -15.67 0.89 1.07
C ALA A 282 -14.53 0.36 0.16
N THR A 283 -13.32 0.19 0.70
CA THR A 283 -12.11 0.01 -0.14
C THR A 283 -11.27 -1.22 0.20
N LEU A 284 -11.37 -1.76 1.42
CA LEU A 284 -10.63 -2.96 1.81
C LEU A 284 -11.33 -4.21 1.31
N ARG A 285 -10.54 -5.17 0.83
CA ARG A 285 -11.04 -6.49 0.45
C ARG A 285 -11.82 -7.18 1.57
N PRO A 286 -12.90 -7.91 1.26
CA PRO A 286 -13.73 -8.58 2.26
C PRO A 286 -13.06 -9.79 2.93
N ASP A 287 -12.04 -10.39 2.29
CA ASP A 287 -11.27 -11.52 2.82
C ASP A 287 -10.13 -11.10 3.77
N VAL A 288 -9.85 -9.80 3.90
CA VAL A 288 -8.81 -9.27 4.79
C VAL A 288 -9.40 -9.00 6.18
N ASN A 289 -8.76 -9.54 7.21
CA ASN A 289 -9.13 -9.30 8.60
C ASN A 289 -8.47 -8.03 9.14
N ILE A 290 -9.12 -7.41 10.13
CA ILE A 290 -8.73 -6.11 10.67
C ILE A 290 -8.45 -6.29 12.17
N TYR A 291 -7.18 -6.22 12.55
CA TYR A 291 -6.75 -6.14 13.93
C TYR A 291 -6.71 -4.67 14.38
N ILE A 292 -7.31 -4.37 15.52
CA ILE A 292 -7.44 -3.00 16.03
C ILE A 292 -6.70 -2.89 17.36
N GLU A 293 -5.72 -2.01 17.42
CA GLU A 293 -4.95 -1.68 18.61
C GLU A 293 -5.10 -0.19 18.95
N TYR A 294 -5.19 0.13 20.24
CA TYR A 294 -5.21 1.52 20.70
C TYR A 294 -3.79 2.05 20.88
N SER A 295 -3.34 2.90 19.95
CA SER A 295 -1.99 3.45 19.85
C SER A 295 -0.90 2.37 19.88
N ASN A 296 0.32 2.71 20.30
CA ASN A 296 1.44 1.79 20.49
C ASN A 296 2.06 2.01 21.86
N GLU A 297 2.40 0.91 22.56
CA GLU A 297 3.11 0.92 23.84
C GLU A 297 2.64 2.00 24.84
N VAL A 298 1.33 2.11 25.02
CA VAL A 298 0.72 3.09 25.96
C VAL A 298 1.12 2.82 27.42
N TRP A 299 1.82 1.71 27.69
CA TRP A 299 2.43 1.35 28.95
C TRP A 299 3.84 1.95 29.16
N ASN A 300 4.51 2.38 28.09
CA ASN A 300 5.90 2.80 28.08
C ASN A 300 6.02 4.32 28.25
N GLY A 301 6.52 4.74 29.42
CA GLY A 301 6.71 6.16 29.76
C GLY A 301 7.73 6.92 28.91
N GLY A 302 8.44 6.24 28.00
CA GLY A 302 9.30 6.87 27.01
C GLY A 302 8.54 7.55 25.85
N PHE A 303 7.24 7.28 25.70
CA PHE A 303 6.41 7.85 24.64
C PHE A 303 5.33 8.79 25.16
N THR A 304 4.97 9.83 24.41
CA THR A 304 3.99 10.83 24.86
C THR A 304 2.58 10.26 24.97
N GLN A 305 2.23 9.24 24.17
CA GLN A 305 0.93 8.58 24.26
C GLN A 305 0.68 7.90 25.62
N TYR A 306 1.73 7.48 26.33
CA TYR A 306 1.61 7.02 27.72
C TYR A 306 1.03 8.13 28.60
N GLN A 307 1.61 9.33 28.48
CA GLN A 307 1.22 10.49 29.28
C GLN A 307 -0.18 10.95 28.90
N TYR A 308 -0.52 10.94 27.61
CA TYR A 308 -1.88 11.21 27.15
C TYR A 308 -2.90 10.29 27.83
N ASN A 309 -2.66 8.97 27.79
CA ASN A 309 -3.57 7.99 28.40
C ASN A 309 -3.63 8.14 29.93
N TYR A 310 -2.51 8.46 30.58
CA TYR A 310 -2.46 8.77 32.00
C TYR A 310 -3.36 9.96 32.36
N ASP A 311 -3.21 11.08 31.65
CA ASP A 311 -3.97 12.30 31.90
C ASP A 311 -5.45 12.14 31.57
N ALA A 312 -5.78 11.40 30.50
CA ALA A 312 -7.16 11.07 30.17
C ALA A 312 -7.87 10.29 31.28
N VAL A 313 -7.22 9.27 31.87
CA VAL A 313 -7.77 8.55 33.04
C VAL A 313 -8.06 9.51 34.20
N LEU A 314 -7.19 10.50 34.43
CA LEU A 314 -7.33 11.43 35.55
C LEU A 314 -8.42 12.48 35.33
N LEU A 315 -8.48 13.03 34.11
CA LEU A 315 -9.18 14.28 33.83
C LEU A 315 -10.45 14.08 33.00
N SER A 316 -10.55 13.03 32.19
CA SER A 316 -11.70 12.82 31.31
C SER A 316 -12.97 12.48 32.09
N PRO A 317 -14.10 13.17 31.87
CA PRO A 317 -15.38 12.74 32.41
C PRO A 317 -15.80 11.34 31.97
N GLU A 318 -15.38 10.92 30.77
CA GLU A 318 -15.73 9.60 30.20
C GLU A 318 -15.15 8.44 31.00
N ASP A 319 -14.04 8.65 31.71
CA ASP A 319 -13.30 7.62 32.46
C ASP A 319 -13.57 7.64 33.97
N ALA A 320 -14.70 8.23 34.38
CA ALA A 320 -15.12 8.25 35.78
C ALA A 320 -15.34 6.82 36.35
N ASP A 321 -15.83 5.90 35.54
CA ASP A 321 -15.98 4.48 35.86
C ASP A 321 -14.62 3.82 36.14
N ILE A 322 -13.62 4.07 35.29
CA ILE A 322 -12.26 3.58 35.46
C ILE A 322 -11.66 4.10 36.77
N ARG A 323 -11.82 5.40 37.06
CA ARG A 323 -11.35 6.02 38.31
C ARG A 323 -12.02 5.44 39.56
N ALA A 324 -13.25 4.95 39.46
CA ALA A 324 -13.94 4.30 40.57
C ALA A 324 -13.58 2.82 40.74
N SER A 325 -13.01 2.18 39.71
CA SER A 325 -12.91 0.71 39.62
C SER A 325 -11.73 0.05 40.38
N THR A 326 -10.69 0.80 40.75
CA THR A 326 -9.50 0.31 41.48
C THR A 326 -8.74 1.48 42.10
N SER A 327 -7.79 1.26 43.02
CA SER A 327 -6.87 2.30 43.52
C SER A 327 -6.10 2.99 42.39
N PHE A 328 -5.60 4.22 42.60
CA PHE A 328 -4.84 4.90 41.55
C PHE A 328 -3.46 4.28 41.36
N ASP A 329 -3.37 3.36 40.40
CA ASP A 329 -2.15 2.75 39.89
C ASP A 329 -2.28 2.44 38.40
N ASP A 330 -1.21 1.88 37.84
CA ASP A 330 -1.04 1.57 36.42
C ASP A 330 -2.16 0.68 35.83
N ARG A 331 -2.93 -0.05 36.65
CA ARG A 331 -4.06 -0.87 36.20
C ARG A 331 -5.20 -0.03 35.64
N ARG A 332 -5.42 1.20 36.14
CA ARG A 332 -6.44 2.10 35.58
C ARG A 332 -6.13 2.45 34.12
N ARG A 333 -4.85 2.65 33.80
CA ARG A 333 -4.38 2.96 32.44
C ARG A 333 -4.57 1.78 31.50
N ALA A 334 -4.26 0.58 31.98
CA ALA A 334 -4.48 -0.66 31.24
C ALA A 334 -5.98 -0.91 30.97
N ARG A 335 -6.85 -0.68 31.98
CA ARG A 335 -8.31 -0.77 31.81
C ARG A 335 -8.85 0.26 30.82
N ARG A 336 -8.33 1.50 30.82
CA ARG A 336 -8.69 2.51 29.81
C ARG A 336 -8.30 2.05 28.39
N VAL A 337 -7.10 1.50 28.21
CA VAL A 337 -6.69 0.94 26.91
C VAL A 337 -7.66 -0.14 26.45
N ALA A 338 -8.05 -1.06 27.32
CA ALA A 338 -9.07 -2.06 26.99
C ALA A 338 -10.43 -1.43 26.65
N LYS A 339 -10.87 -0.41 27.39
CA LYS A 339 -12.11 0.33 27.11
C LYS A 339 -12.11 0.95 25.70
N GLU A 340 -11.01 1.59 25.32
CA GLU A 340 -10.85 2.21 23.99
C GLU A 340 -10.84 1.17 22.87
N VAL A 341 -10.10 0.06 23.05
CA VAL A 341 -10.08 -1.05 22.09
C VAL A 341 -11.48 -1.64 21.88
N ILE A 342 -12.25 -1.85 22.95
CA ILE A 342 -13.64 -2.35 22.87
C ILE A 342 -14.53 -1.34 22.14
N LYS A 343 -14.43 -0.05 22.49
CA LYS A 343 -15.18 1.04 21.83
C LYS A 343 -14.93 1.04 20.32
N PHE A 344 -13.68 1.00 19.89
CA PHE A 344 -13.33 1.02 18.47
C PHE A 344 -13.72 -0.28 17.75
N GLY A 345 -13.59 -1.43 18.42
CA GLY A 345 -14.13 -2.69 17.92
C GLY A 345 -15.61 -2.60 17.55
N HIS A 346 -16.43 -2.03 18.45
CA HIS A 346 -17.86 -1.82 18.20
C HIS A 346 -18.15 -0.82 17.08
N ILE A 347 -17.39 0.25 16.94
CA ILE A 347 -17.53 1.19 15.82
C ILE A 347 -17.34 0.44 14.48
N PHE A 348 -16.26 -0.34 14.36
CA PHE A 348 -15.98 -1.11 13.17
C PHE A 348 -17.06 -2.17 12.89
N GLU A 349 -17.51 -2.91 13.91
CA GLU A 349 -18.59 -3.89 13.77
C GLU A 349 -19.88 -3.26 13.24
N ASN A 350 -20.27 -2.11 13.79
CA ASN A 350 -21.48 -1.39 13.39
C ASN A 350 -21.38 -0.86 11.96
N VAL A 351 -20.26 -0.25 11.59
CA VAL A 351 -20.06 0.32 10.24
C VAL A 351 -19.96 -0.78 9.17
N LEU A 352 -19.29 -1.90 9.47
CA LEU A 352 -19.13 -3.00 8.52
C LEU A 352 -20.29 -4.01 8.55
N GLY A 353 -21.22 -3.90 9.51
CA GLY A 353 -22.35 -4.81 9.66
C GLY A 353 -21.94 -6.25 9.99
N VAL A 354 -20.85 -6.44 10.74
CA VAL A 354 -20.29 -7.76 11.07
C VAL A 354 -20.70 -8.18 12.48
N SER A 355 -21.24 -9.39 12.62
CA SER A 355 -21.63 -9.94 13.93
C SER A 355 -20.42 -10.32 14.79
N VAL A 356 -20.54 -10.04 16.09
CA VAL A 356 -19.55 -10.25 17.16
C VAL A 356 -19.21 -11.73 17.38
N ALA A 357 -20.12 -12.64 17.03
CA ALA A 357 -20.11 -14.03 17.50
C ALA A 357 -18.94 -14.89 16.97
N SER A 358 -18.21 -14.43 15.95
CA SER A 358 -17.12 -15.20 15.36
C SER A 358 -15.74 -14.53 15.38
N ARG A 359 -15.65 -13.22 15.70
CA ARG A 359 -14.40 -12.42 15.62
C ARG A 359 -13.56 -12.73 14.36
N THR A 360 -14.24 -13.12 13.28
CA THR A 360 -13.61 -13.69 12.09
C THR A 360 -12.94 -12.61 11.27
N ARG A 361 -13.51 -11.40 11.26
CA ARG A 361 -13.03 -10.23 10.50
C ARG A 361 -12.53 -9.09 11.38
N ILE A 362 -13.31 -8.62 12.36
CA ILE A 362 -12.91 -7.54 13.27
C ILE A 362 -12.27 -8.14 14.53
N ARG A 363 -11.00 -7.82 14.77
CA ARG A 363 -10.15 -8.41 15.81
C ARG A 363 -9.58 -7.32 16.75
N PRO A 364 -10.34 -6.82 17.74
CA PRO A 364 -9.79 -5.88 18.72
C PRO A 364 -8.75 -6.58 19.60
N VAL A 365 -7.60 -5.94 19.82
CA VAL A 365 -6.46 -6.52 20.56
C VAL A 365 -6.06 -5.61 21.71
N PHE A 366 -6.01 -6.17 22.91
CA PHE A 366 -5.42 -5.50 24.08
C PHE A 366 -3.91 -5.79 24.14
N ALA A 367 -3.08 -4.80 23.80
CA ALA A 367 -1.62 -4.92 23.81
C ALA A 367 -1.01 -4.30 25.07
N TRP A 368 -0.06 -5.01 25.70
CA TRP A 368 0.69 -4.55 26.87
C TRP A 368 2.08 -5.22 26.94
N GLN A 369 2.90 -4.97 27.96
CA GLN A 369 4.22 -5.61 28.06
C GLN A 369 4.21 -6.96 28.77
N ILE A 370 5.20 -7.83 28.52
CA ILE A 370 5.48 -9.08 29.24
C ILE A 370 6.31 -8.83 30.53
N GLY A 371 6.54 -9.86 31.34
CA GLY A 371 7.44 -9.81 32.50
C GLY A 371 6.76 -9.28 33.76
N GLY A 372 7.24 -8.17 34.33
CA GLY A 372 6.67 -7.61 35.57
C GLY A 372 5.20 -7.20 35.48
N TRP A 373 4.65 -7.13 34.26
CA TRP A 373 3.30 -6.65 33.96
C TRP A 373 2.25 -7.76 33.82
N LEU A 374 2.61 -9.03 34.00
CA LEU A 374 1.65 -10.16 33.92
C LEU A 374 0.38 -9.94 34.76
N PRO A 375 0.43 -9.41 36.00
CA PRO A 375 -0.79 -9.16 36.79
C PRO A 375 -1.79 -8.18 36.16
N TRP A 376 -1.36 -7.32 35.22
CA TRP A 376 -2.23 -6.33 34.58
C TRP A 376 -3.16 -6.96 33.56
N TYR A 377 -2.72 -8.03 32.88
CA TYR A 377 -3.60 -8.76 31.96
C TYR A 377 -4.75 -9.43 32.71
N ASP A 378 -4.44 -10.14 33.80
CA ASP A 378 -5.46 -10.79 34.62
C ASP A 378 -6.43 -9.77 35.22
N ASP A 379 -5.92 -8.65 35.76
CA ASP A 379 -6.77 -7.57 36.29
C ASP A 379 -7.71 -6.98 35.22
N VAL A 380 -7.18 -6.68 34.03
CA VAL A 380 -7.98 -6.11 32.93
C VAL A 380 -9.02 -7.11 32.43
N LEU A 381 -8.68 -8.39 32.26
CA LEU A 381 -9.62 -9.41 31.78
C LEU A 381 -10.75 -9.65 32.78
N ASN A 382 -10.44 -9.72 34.07
CA ASN A 382 -11.46 -9.79 35.13
C ASN A 382 -12.33 -8.54 35.16
N TRP A 383 -11.75 -7.35 34.97
CA TRP A 383 -12.49 -6.10 34.90
C TRP A 383 -13.43 -6.04 33.68
N ILE A 384 -12.98 -6.48 32.50
CA ILE A 384 -13.84 -6.61 31.31
C ILE A 384 -15.01 -7.55 31.62
N ASN A 385 -14.73 -8.72 32.21
CA ASN A 385 -15.76 -9.68 32.57
C ASN A 385 -16.81 -9.11 33.53
N TYR A 386 -16.36 -8.37 34.55
CA TYR A 386 -17.25 -7.73 35.51
C TYR A 386 -18.08 -6.60 34.90
N THR A 387 -17.48 -5.80 34.01
CA THR A 387 -18.08 -4.56 33.50
C THR A 387 -18.97 -4.78 32.27
N TYR A 388 -18.53 -5.62 31.34
CA TYR A 388 -19.19 -5.84 30.04
C TYR A 388 -19.68 -7.28 29.87
N GLY A 389 -19.00 -8.25 30.49
CA GLY A 389 -19.23 -9.69 30.32
C GLY A 389 -18.01 -10.39 29.70
N PRO A 390 -18.13 -11.69 29.33
CA PRO A 390 -16.98 -12.51 28.95
C PRO A 390 -16.07 -11.86 27.88
N PRO A 391 -14.75 -11.73 28.10
CA PRO A 391 -13.83 -11.02 27.20
C PRO A 391 -13.87 -11.47 25.73
N LYS A 392 -14.11 -12.76 25.44
CA LYS A 392 -14.30 -13.27 24.06
C LYS A 392 -15.37 -12.54 23.25
N ASN A 393 -16.35 -11.95 23.92
CA ASN A 393 -17.41 -11.19 23.28
C ASN A 393 -16.96 -9.78 22.88
N PHE A 394 -15.78 -9.32 23.30
CA PHE A 394 -15.34 -7.92 23.15
C PHE A 394 -13.97 -7.78 22.49
N ILE A 395 -13.04 -8.71 22.76
CA ILE A 395 -11.70 -8.69 22.17
C ILE A 395 -11.37 -10.04 21.53
N TYR A 396 -10.54 -9.99 20.49
CA TYR A 396 -10.01 -11.19 19.84
C TYR A 396 -8.88 -11.82 20.66
N GLY A 397 -8.05 -10.99 21.29
CA GLY A 397 -6.89 -11.47 22.03
C GLY A 397 -6.17 -10.40 22.83
N ILE A 398 -5.21 -10.89 23.60
CA ILE A 398 -4.19 -10.08 24.28
C ILE A 398 -2.86 -10.22 23.55
N ALA A 399 -2.07 -9.16 23.51
CA ALA A 399 -0.78 -9.14 22.84
C ALA A 399 0.35 -8.67 23.76
N SER A 400 1.53 -9.28 23.60
CA SER A 400 2.76 -8.95 24.34
C SER A 400 3.96 -8.71 23.41
N ALA A 401 5.06 -8.13 23.92
CA ALA A 401 6.30 -7.92 23.15
C ALA A 401 7.53 -8.65 23.73
N PRO A 402 7.64 -9.98 23.58
CA PRO A 402 8.79 -10.73 24.06
C PRO A 402 9.96 -10.65 23.07
N TYR A 403 10.82 -9.65 23.23
CA TYR A 403 12.14 -9.64 22.59
C TYR A 403 13.07 -10.66 23.25
N PHE A 404 14.05 -11.13 22.49
CA PHE A 404 15.15 -11.93 23.02
C PHE A 404 16.48 -11.21 22.77
N ASN A 405 17.21 -10.89 23.85
CA ASN A 405 18.35 -9.98 23.81
C ASN A 405 19.68 -10.61 24.26
N GLU A 406 20.79 -9.93 24.00
CA GLU A 406 22.14 -10.37 24.35
C GLU A 406 22.64 -9.92 25.73
N GLY A 407 21.76 -9.49 26.64
CA GLY A 407 22.16 -8.86 27.90
C GLY A 407 23.12 -9.68 28.78
N SER A 408 23.11 -11.02 28.65
CA SER A 408 24.02 -11.92 29.36
C SER A 408 25.34 -12.21 28.63
N ALA A 409 25.55 -11.72 27.41
CA ALA A 409 26.78 -11.91 26.66
C ALA A 409 27.94 -11.11 27.26
N ALA A 410 29.12 -11.73 27.32
CA ALA A 410 30.33 -11.05 27.79
C ALA A 410 30.66 -9.80 26.94
N SER A 411 31.35 -8.82 27.53
CA SER A 411 31.73 -7.59 26.83
C SER A 411 32.60 -7.84 25.60
N ASN A 412 33.38 -8.93 25.58
CA ASN A 412 34.23 -9.37 24.47
C ASN A 412 33.68 -10.60 23.71
N ALA A 413 32.39 -10.93 23.88
CA ALA A 413 31.76 -12.09 23.26
C ALA A 413 31.94 -12.11 21.73
N THR A 414 32.09 -13.32 21.18
CA THR A 414 32.06 -13.54 19.72
C THR A 414 30.62 -13.38 19.21
N PRO A 415 30.40 -13.16 17.90
CA PRO A 415 29.05 -13.17 17.31
C PRO A 415 28.24 -14.43 17.68
N GLN A 416 28.89 -15.60 17.73
CA GLN A 416 28.25 -16.87 18.10
C GLN A 416 27.80 -16.90 19.57
N ASP A 417 28.65 -16.42 20.48
CA ASP A 417 28.32 -16.36 21.91
C ASP A 417 27.18 -15.37 22.17
N ILE A 418 27.10 -14.29 21.38
CA ILE A 418 26.01 -13.30 21.42
C ILE A 418 24.69 -13.96 21.00
N VAL A 419 24.66 -14.70 19.89
CA VAL A 419 23.47 -15.46 19.46
C VAL A 419 23.08 -16.51 20.50
N THR A 420 24.05 -17.16 21.14
CA THR A 420 23.79 -18.13 22.21
C THR A 420 23.16 -17.48 23.45
N ALA A 421 23.62 -16.30 23.84
CA ALA A 421 23.01 -15.51 24.92
C ALA A 421 21.57 -15.10 24.58
N MET A 422 21.33 -14.67 23.34
CA MET A 422 20.00 -14.37 22.81
C MET A 422 19.05 -15.58 22.89
N SER A 423 19.48 -16.78 22.49
CA SER A 423 18.67 -17.99 22.65
C SER A 423 18.38 -18.31 24.13
N SER A 424 19.37 -18.16 25.01
CA SER A 424 19.18 -18.37 26.46
C SER A 424 18.20 -17.36 27.07
N ASN A 425 18.18 -16.12 26.55
CA ASN A 425 17.21 -15.11 26.96
C ASN A 425 15.80 -15.45 26.47
N SER A 426 15.66 -15.98 25.25
CA SER A 426 14.40 -16.52 24.73
C SER A 426 13.84 -17.62 25.64
N ASP A 427 14.68 -18.56 26.09
CA ASP A 427 14.26 -19.60 27.06
C ASP A 427 13.74 -19.01 28.37
N GLY A 428 14.36 -17.92 28.84
CA GLY A 428 13.94 -17.20 30.03
C GLY A 428 12.53 -16.60 29.94
N ASN A 429 12.03 -16.33 28.72
CA ASN A 429 10.69 -15.78 28.51
C ASN A 429 9.57 -16.84 28.59
N LEU A 430 9.90 -18.13 28.53
CA LEU A 430 8.93 -19.22 28.37
C LEU A 430 7.84 -19.24 29.46
N THR A 431 8.22 -19.01 30.72
CA THR A 431 7.26 -18.99 31.84
C THR A 431 6.24 -17.86 31.70
N SER A 432 6.68 -16.69 31.24
CA SER A 432 5.79 -15.55 31.04
C SER A 432 4.85 -15.77 29.85
N ILE A 433 5.37 -16.36 28.77
CA ILE A 433 4.57 -16.75 27.59
C ILE A 433 3.47 -17.75 27.98
N GLN A 434 3.83 -18.81 28.72
CA GLN A 434 2.88 -19.81 29.21
C GLN A 434 1.81 -19.20 30.12
N THR A 435 2.18 -18.25 30.97
CA THR A 435 1.23 -17.57 31.87
C THR A 435 0.19 -16.76 31.09
N LEU A 436 0.63 -15.98 30.09
CA LEU A 436 -0.29 -15.21 29.25
C LEU A 436 -1.20 -16.11 28.39
N SER A 437 -0.66 -17.21 27.87
CA SER A 437 -1.44 -18.21 27.15
C SER A 437 -2.55 -18.80 28.03
N GLN A 438 -2.27 -19.11 29.30
CA GLN A 438 -3.27 -19.57 30.27
C GLN A 438 -4.37 -18.53 30.53
N PHE A 439 -4.02 -17.25 30.65
CA PHE A 439 -5.02 -16.18 30.78
C PHE A 439 -5.90 -16.09 29.52
N ALA A 440 -5.31 -16.18 28.33
CA ALA A 440 -6.06 -16.17 27.08
C ALA A 440 -7.02 -17.37 26.98
N ASP A 441 -6.57 -18.57 27.37
CA ASP A 441 -7.36 -19.80 27.38
C ASP A 441 -8.57 -19.71 28.32
N GLN A 442 -8.37 -19.20 29.54
CA GLN A 442 -9.44 -19.01 30.54
C GLN A 442 -10.62 -18.21 29.95
N TRP A 443 -10.32 -17.23 29.11
CA TRP A 443 -11.32 -16.34 28.52
C TRP A 443 -11.70 -16.68 27.08
N GLN A 444 -11.17 -17.76 26.51
CA GLN A 444 -11.41 -18.20 25.12
C GLN A 444 -11.04 -17.12 24.08
N ILE A 445 -9.94 -16.43 24.31
CA ILE A 445 -9.35 -15.43 23.41
C ILE A 445 -7.96 -15.88 22.97
N LYS A 446 -7.34 -15.15 22.03
CA LYS A 446 -6.00 -15.48 21.54
C LYS A 446 -4.89 -14.76 22.32
N HIS A 447 -3.71 -15.38 22.34
CA HIS A 447 -2.45 -14.76 22.76
C HIS A 447 -1.62 -14.46 21.52
N LEU A 448 -1.22 -13.20 21.38
CA LEU A 448 -0.53 -12.65 20.21
C LEU A 448 0.79 -12.01 20.64
N GLN A 449 1.68 -11.76 19.67
CA GLN A 449 2.77 -10.81 19.82
C GLN A 449 2.53 -9.62 18.88
N TYR A 450 2.44 -8.41 19.44
CA TYR A 450 2.31 -7.20 18.60
C TYR A 450 3.67 -6.78 18.02
N GLU A 451 4.76 -7.22 18.63
CA GLU A 451 6.12 -7.15 18.09
C GLU A 451 7.04 -8.14 18.81
N GLY A 452 8.20 -8.39 18.22
CA GLY A 452 9.24 -9.25 18.79
C GLY A 452 10.36 -9.52 17.79
N GLY A 453 11.40 -10.20 18.25
CA GLY A 453 12.58 -10.50 17.46
C GLY A 453 13.87 -10.39 18.29
N PRO A 454 15.04 -10.60 17.65
CA PRO A 454 16.32 -10.38 18.29
C PRO A 454 16.49 -8.89 18.61
N ASP A 455 16.90 -8.57 19.83
CA ASP A 455 17.13 -7.20 20.29
C ASP A 455 18.55 -7.02 20.82
N ASN A 456 19.33 -6.21 20.11
CA ASN A 456 20.66 -5.73 20.51
C ASN A 456 20.75 -4.21 20.63
N GLY A 457 19.60 -3.58 20.94
CA GLY A 457 19.48 -2.15 21.12
C GLY A 457 19.95 -1.63 22.48
N GLY A 458 19.58 -0.38 22.78
CA GLY A 458 19.87 0.26 24.07
C GLY A 458 21.07 1.21 24.10
N GLY A 459 21.76 1.41 22.97
CA GLY A 459 22.73 2.49 22.79
C GLY A 459 24.15 2.21 23.26
N SER A 460 24.46 0.97 23.68
CA SER A 460 25.79 0.59 24.14
C SER A 460 26.83 0.62 23.02
N THR A 461 28.01 1.17 23.30
CA THR A 461 29.16 1.13 22.38
C THR A 461 30.06 -0.09 22.58
N THR A 462 29.77 -0.90 23.60
CA THR A 462 30.62 -2.03 23.97
C THR A 462 30.52 -3.14 22.92
N ASN A 463 31.64 -3.41 22.23
CA ASN A 463 31.75 -4.50 21.26
C ASN A 463 30.57 -4.50 20.25
N ILE A 464 30.25 -3.31 19.75
CA ILE A 464 29.11 -3.08 18.85
C ILE A 464 29.29 -3.82 17.51
N GLY A 465 30.52 -3.90 17.00
CA GLY A 465 30.81 -4.60 15.74
C GLY A 465 30.41 -6.08 15.76
N ASN A 466 30.72 -6.82 16.83
CA ASN A 466 30.32 -8.22 16.95
C ASN A 466 28.81 -8.37 17.21
N ARG A 467 28.18 -7.42 17.91
CA ARG A 467 26.72 -7.42 18.15
C ARG A 467 25.93 -7.20 16.86
N ILE A 468 26.39 -6.32 15.98
CA ILE A 468 25.82 -6.17 14.63
C ILE A 468 26.11 -7.43 13.81
N SER A 469 27.36 -7.92 13.82
CA SER A 469 27.74 -9.12 13.06
C SER A 469 26.96 -10.37 13.48
N ALA A 470 26.58 -10.50 14.75
CA ALA A 470 25.74 -11.58 15.26
C ALA A 470 24.39 -11.69 14.53
N ASN A 471 23.86 -10.58 13.99
CA ASN A 471 22.60 -10.58 13.23
C ASN A 471 22.75 -11.07 11.79
N ARG A 472 23.98 -11.27 11.30
CA ARG A 472 24.30 -11.64 9.91
C ARG A 472 24.86 -13.07 9.77
N ILE A 473 25.20 -13.73 10.88
CA ILE A 473 25.70 -15.12 10.84
C ILE A 473 24.56 -16.15 10.72
N PRO A 474 24.81 -17.34 10.14
CA PRO A 474 23.78 -18.38 9.97
C PRO A 474 23.08 -18.80 11.26
N GLU A 475 23.77 -18.76 12.40
CA GLU A 475 23.23 -19.18 13.70
C GLU A 475 22.10 -18.27 14.19
N MET A 476 22.03 -17.02 13.70
CA MET A 476 20.88 -16.15 13.93
C MET A 476 19.58 -16.77 13.37
N LYS A 477 19.65 -17.46 12.23
CA LYS A 477 18.50 -18.20 11.69
C LYS A 477 17.99 -19.21 12.72
N THR A 478 18.91 -19.97 13.30
CA THR A 478 18.59 -20.99 14.31
C THR A 478 17.98 -20.36 15.57
N ALA A 479 18.49 -19.22 16.04
CA ALA A 479 17.95 -18.53 17.21
C ALA A 479 16.52 -18.00 16.96
N VAL A 480 16.26 -17.44 15.78
CA VAL A 480 14.91 -16.98 15.40
C VAL A 480 13.93 -18.16 15.30
N ILE A 481 14.35 -19.27 14.68
CA ILE A 481 13.55 -20.51 14.62
C ILE A 481 13.26 -21.00 16.04
N HIS A 482 14.27 -21.10 16.89
CA HIS A 482 14.12 -21.55 18.26
C HIS A 482 13.13 -20.68 19.06
N ASN A 483 13.27 -19.35 18.99
CA ASN A 483 12.36 -18.43 19.67
C ASN A 483 10.90 -18.62 19.27
N TYR A 484 10.61 -18.79 17.97
CA TYR A 484 9.24 -18.87 17.51
C TYR A 484 8.68 -20.30 17.49
N GLN A 485 9.41 -21.26 16.93
CA GLN A 485 8.96 -22.64 16.87
C GLN A 485 8.92 -23.28 18.25
N ASP A 486 10.01 -23.19 19.02
CA ASP A 486 10.14 -23.94 20.27
C ASP A 486 9.52 -23.16 21.44
N ASN A 487 9.86 -21.88 21.57
CA ASN A 487 9.49 -21.05 22.73
C ASN A 487 8.18 -20.27 22.59
N TRP A 488 7.57 -20.23 21.41
CA TRP A 488 6.25 -19.61 21.20
C TRP A 488 5.20 -20.62 20.76
N PHE A 489 5.33 -21.21 19.57
CA PHE A 489 4.29 -22.10 19.02
C PHE A 489 4.27 -23.49 19.67
N SER A 490 5.43 -23.98 20.12
CA SER A 490 5.56 -25.28 20.83
C SER A 490 5.68 -25.14 22.34
N ALA A 491 5.52 -23.92 22.89
CA ALA A 491 5.57 -23.62 24.31
C ALA A 491 4.42 -24.29 25.07
N ASN A 492 4.52 -25.60 25.25
CA ASN A 492 3.54 -26.39 25.96
C ASN A 492 3.69 -26.14 27.46
N ALA A 493 2.56 -26.02 28.16
CA ALA A 493 2.49 -26.49 29.53
C ALA A 493 2.48 -28.03 29.50
N ASN A 494 3.59 -28.68 29.86
CA ASN A 494 3.65 -30.10 30.25
C ASN A 494 3.43 -31.20 29.18
N GLY A 495 3.81 -31.00 27.91
CA GLY A 495 3.96 -32.12 26.95
C GLY A 495 2.65 -32.78 26.45
N THR A 496 1.50 -32.15 26.65
CA THR A 496 0.27 -32.42 25.89
C THR A 496 0.09 -31.33 24.83
N ALA A 497 -0.62 -31.66 23.73
CA ALA A 497 -0.85 -30.86 22.51
C ALA A 497 -0.92 -29.31 22.69
N PRO A 498 -0.51 -28.51 21.67
CA PRO A 498 -0.32 -27.07 21.80
C PRO A 498 -1.51 -26.37 22.44
N LEU A 499 -1.25 -25.47 23.41
CA LEU A 499 -2.25 -24.52 23.88
C LEU A 499 -2.71 -23.73 22.65
N GLY A 500 -3.96 -23.94 22.23
CA GLY A 500 -4.51 -23.42 20.96
C GLY A 500 -4.72 -21.89 20.92
N THR A 501 -4.05 -21.16 21.82
CA THR A 501 -4.20 -19.72 22.05
C THR A 501 -3.04 -18.90 21.52
N ASN A 502 -1.79 -19.42 21.50
CA ASN A 502 -0.67 -18.74 20.84
C ASN A 502 -0.91 -18.74 19.32
N ASP A 503 -1.28 -17.57 18.79
CA ASP A 503 -1.91 -17.50 17.47
C ASP A 503 -1.06 -16.75 16.44
N LEU A 504 -0.64 -15.51 16.72
CA LEU A 504 0.06 -14.68 15.74
C LEU A 504 1.27 -14.02 16.41
N ILE A 505 2.40 -14.00 15.70
CA ILE A 505 3.52 -13.12 16.04
C ILE A 505 3.67 -12.04 14.98
N ASN A 506 3.90 -10.80 15.36
CA ASN A 506 4.42 -9.79 14.44
C ASN A 506 5.93 -9.66 14.68
N TYR A 507 6.73 -9.96 13.66
CA TYR A 507 8.15 -9.65 13.69
C TYR A 507 8.35 -8.13 13.63
N PHE A 508 9.37 -7.59 14.32
CA PHE A 508 9.48 -6.14 14.52
C PHE A 508 9.38 -5.32 13.24
N VAL A 509 10.30 -5.42 12.27
CA VAL A 509 10.08 -4.79 10.94
C VAL A 509 10.61 -5.64 9.80
N ILE A 510 10.02 -5.50 8.61
CA ILE A 510 10.44 -6.24 7.42
C ILE A 510 11.88 -5.90 6.99
N SER A 511 12.20 -4.61 6.93
CA SER A 511 13.52 -4.07 6.63
C SER A 511 13.80 -2.93 7.58
N GLY A 512 15.01 -2.86 8.13
CA GLY A 512 15.36 -1.86 9.14
C GLY A 512 16.85 -1.56 9.16
N LYS A 513 17.19 -0.32 9.55
CA LYS A 513 18.58 0.11 9.72
C LYS A 513 19.24 -0.63 10.90
N VAL A 514 20.56 -0.79 10.83
CA VAL A 514 21.36 -1.36 11.92
C VAL A 514 22.13 -0.27 12.66
N SER A 515 22.13 -0.33 13.99
CA SER A 515 22.94 0.56 14.83
C SER A 515 23.06 0.00 16.25
N ARG A 516 23.79 0.69 17.12
CA ARG A 516 23.78 0.46 18.58
C ARG A 516 22.41 0.59 19.23
N TYR A 517 21.43 1.16 18.52
CA TYR A 517 20.06 1.29 19.00
C TYR A 517 19.18 0.12 18.59
N GLY A 518 19.65 -0.78 17.70
CA GLY A 518 18.97 -2.02 17.35
C GLY A 518 19.29 -2.52 15.94
N CYS A 519 19.10 -3.82 15.73
CA CYS A 519 19.16 -4.52 14.44
C CYS A 519 17.85 -5.27 14.18
N TRP A 520 16.71 -4.59 14.29
CA TRP A 520 15.41 -5.25 14.39
C TRP A 520 14.75 -5.65 13.06
N GLY A 521 15.34 -5.30 11.91
CA GLY A 521 14.83 -5.72 10.60
C GLY A 521 14.95 -7.23 10.37
N ALA A 522 13.98 -7.83 9.66
CA ALA A 522 14.10 -9.21 9.17
C ALA A 522 15.18 -9.30 8.08
N THR A 523 15.34 -8.25 7.30
CA THR A 523 16.50 -7.98 6.45
C THR A 523 16.95 -6.52 6.62
N GLU A 524 18.12 -6.19 6.08
CA GLU A 524 18.64 -4.81 5.99
C GLU A 524 18.43 -4.23 4.58
N ASP A 525 18.34 -5.11 3.59
CA ASP A 525 18.09 -4.79 2.18
C ASP A 525 17.18 -5.88 1.57
N LEU A 526 16.16 -5.47 0.84
CA LEU A 526 15.29 -6.40 0.11
C LEU A 526 16.02 -7.09 -1.05
N ASN A 527 17.12 -6.53 -1.56
CA ASN A 527 17.92 -7.17 -2.61
C ASN A 527 18.60 -8.46 -2.10
N TYR A 528 18.81 -8.60 -0.79
CA TYR A 528 19.31 -9.85 -0.20
C TYR A 528 18.33 -11.01 -0.32
N LEU A 529 17.05 -10.75 -0.61
CA LEU A 529 16.05 -11.81 -0.72
C LEU A 529 16.25 -12.72 -1.94
N GLN A 530 17.06 -12.29 -2.92
CA GLN A 530 17.52 -13.16 -4.01
C GLN A 530 18.49 -14.25 -3.56
N ASN A 531 19.17 -14.05 -2.42
CA ASN A 531 20.03 -15.04 -1.78
C ASN A 531 19.88 -14.97 -0.26
N LEU A 532 18.97 -15.79 0.27
CA LEU A 532 18.57 -15.80 1.68
C LEU A 532 19.72 -16.05 2.67
N SER A 533 20.88 -16.57 2.23
CA SER A 533 22.06 -16.66 3.10
C SER A 533 22.53 -15.30 3.64
N ASN A 534 22.18 -14.21 2.95
CA ASN A 534 22.52 -12.84 3.34
C ASN A 534 21.47 -12.22 4.29
N ALA A 535 20.35 -12.90 4.54
CA ALA A 535 19.25 -12.43 5.37
C ALA A 535 18.77 -13.54 6.33
N PRO A 536 19.62 -14.00 7.28
CA PRO A 536 19.33 -15.18 8.11
C PRO A 536 18.03 -15.06 8.93
N LYS A 537 17.65 -13.85 9.34
CA LYS A 537 16.40 -13.60 10.08
C LYS A 537 15.18 -13.76 9.16
N TYR A 538 15.21 -13.20 7.95
CA TYR A 538 14.17 -13.42 6.94
C TYR A 538 14.10 -14.89 6.50
N ASP A 539 15.25 -15.55 6.32
CA ASP A 539 15.34 -16.98 6.00
C ASP A 539 14.70 -17.86 7.10
N ALA A 540 14.84 -17.50 8.37
CA ALA A 540 14.12 -18.17 9.46
C ALA A 540 12.59 -18.04 9.31
N LEU A 541 12.10 -16.83 8.99
CA LEU A 541 10.66 -16.57 8.82
C LEU A 541 10.10 -17.31 7.58
N CYS A 542 10.88 -17.36 6.50
CA CYS A 542 10.64 -18.21 5.35
C CYS A 542 10.50 -19.69 5.72
N PHE A 543 11.45 -20.21 6.50
CA PHE A 543 11.46 -21.60 6.94
C PHE A 543 10.24 -21.93 7.81
N LEU A 544 9.88 -21.06 8.75
CA LEU A 544 8.76 -21.26 9.67
C LEU A 544 7.39 -21.28 8.96
N THR A 545 7.28 -20.56 7.84
CA THR A 545 6.02 -20.38 7.10
C THR A 545 5.92 -21.32 5.91
N GLY A 546 7.06 -21.74 5.35
CA GLY A 546 7.10 -22.55 4.14
C GLY A 546 6.89 -21.79 2.84
N MET A 547 7.04 -20.46 2.86
CA MET A 547 6.56 -19.58 1.78
C MET A 547 7.67 -18.90 0.95
N CYS A 548 8.90 -19.40 0.98
CA CYS A 548 10.02 -18.84 0.18
C CYS A 548 10.58 -19.84 -0.84
N GLY A 549 10.84 -19.33 -2.05
CA GLY A 549 11.18 -20.04 -3.30
C GLY A 549 11.02 -19.07 -4.48
N ASN A 550 11.15 -19.53 -5.73
CA ASN A 550 11.02 -18.65 -6.90
C ASN A 550 9.60 -18.10 -7.02
N GLU A 551 9.48 -16.85 -7.44
CA GLU A 551 8.16 -16.23 -7.62
C GLU A 551 7.54 -16.69 -8.94
N PRO A 552 6.20 -16.78 -9.01
CA PRO A 552 5.54 -16.95 -10.30
C PRO A 552 5.80 -15.72 -11.17
N THR A 553 5.68 -15.86 -12.48
CA THR A 553 5.64 -14.75 -13.43
C THR A 553 4.21 -14.52 -13.89
N VAL A 554 3.90 -13.28 -14.27
CA VAL A 554 2.63 -12.90 -14.90
C VAL A 554 2.87 -11.78 -15.91
N SER A 555 2.05 -11.75 -16.95
CA SER A 555 2.06 -10.68 -17.94
C SER A 555 0.65 -10.44 -18.48
N LEU A 556 0.14 -9.23 -18.30
CA LEU A 556 -1.09 -8.74 -18.92
C LEU A 556 -0.95 -8.81 -20.43
N THR A 557 -1.99 -9.38 -21.04
CA THR A 557 -2.13 -9.49 -22.49
C THR A 557 -3.20 -8.56 -23.03
N THR A 558 -4.20 -8.21 -22.22
CA THR A 558 -5.25 -7.24 -22.56
C THR A 558 -5.83 -6.66 -21.26
N PRO A 559 -6.21 -5.37 -21.22
CA PRO A 559 -5.92 -4.34 -22.21
C PRO A 559 -4.42 -4.05 -22.30
N LEU A 560 -3.96 -3.61 -23.48
CA LEU A 560 -2.57 -3.16 -23.67
C LEU A 560 -2.34 -1.81 -22.99
N ASN A 561 -1.08 -1.48 -22.70
CA ASN A 561 -0.72 -0.17 -22.20
C ASN A 561 -1.16 0.94 -23.19
N ASN A 562 -1.72 2.03 -22.65
CA ASN A 562 -2.37 3.14 -23.36
C ASN A 562 -3.62 2.76 -24.17
N ALA A 563 -4.28 1.64 -23.86
CA ALA A 563 -5.58 1.32 -24.45
C ALA A 563 -6.68 2.25 -23.92
N SER A 564 -7.75 2.39 -24.69
CA SER A 564 -8.98 3.07 -24.25
C SER A 564 -10.06 2.07 -23.88
N ALA A 565 -10.75 2.32 -22.77
CA ALA A 565 -11.95 1.63 -22.35
C ALA A 565 -13.13 2.61 -22.29
N TYR A 566 -14.36 2.12 -22.40
CA TYR A 566 -15.53 2.98 -22.31
C TYR A 566 -16.29 2.77 -21.02
N VAL A 567 -16.67 3.87 -20.36
CA VAL A 567 -17.51 3.81 -19.16
C VAL A 567 -18.81 3.05 -19.42
N ASN A 568 -19.17 2.17 -18.49
CA ASN A 568 -20.31 1.25 -18.52
C ASN A 568 -20.27 0.19 -19.65
N THR A 569 -19.11 -0.04 -20.28
CA THR A 569 -18.91 -1.10 -21.27
C THR A 569 -17.94 -2.15 -20.72
N SER A 570 -18.34 -3.44 -20.74
CA SER A 570 -17.47 -4.51 -20.25
C SER A 570 -16.23 -4.68 -21.13
N VAL A 571 -15.07 -4.76 -20.50
CA VAL A 571 -13.75 -4.98 -21.10
C VAL A 571 -13.17 -6.26 -20.52
N ASN A 572 -12.56 -7.08 -21.39
CA ASN A 572 -11.86 -8.28 -20.95
C ASN A 572 -10.45 -7.91 -20.47
N ILE A 573 -10.08 -8.36 -19.28
CA ILE A 573 -8.72 -8.28 -18.76
C ILE A 573 -8.16 -9.70 -18.76
N SER A 574 -7.03 -9.93 -19.43
CA SER A 574 -6.44 -11.27 -19.58
C SER A 574 -4.93 -11.25 -19.36
N ALA A 575 -4.38 -12.35 -18.85
CA ALA A 575 -2.95 -12.49 -18.58
C ALA A 575 -2.43 -13.91 -18.83
N THR A 576 -1.13 -14.03 -19.06
CA THR A 576 -0.38 -15.29 -18.98
C THR A 576 0.37 -15.34 -17.66
N ALA A 577 0.51 -16.53 -17.06
CA ALA A 577 1.28 -16.73 -15.84
C ALA A 577 1.96 -18.10 -15.84
N SER A 578 3.14 -18.18 -15.22
CA SER A 578 3.91 -19.42 -15.06
C SER A 578 4.66 -19.41 -13.74
N ASP A 579 5.05 -20.58 -13.22
CA ASP A 579 5.79 -20.66 -11.96
C ASP A 579 7.05 -21.51 -12.15
N PRO A 580 8.27 -20.98 -11.87
CA PRO A 580 9.52 -21.70 -12.17
C PRO A 580 9.74 -22.98 -11.34
N ASP A 581 9.23 -23.04 -10.11
CA ASP A 581 9.41 -24.17 -9.20
C ASP A 581 8.10 -24.83 -8.74
N GLY A 582 6.96 -24.40 -9.30
CA GLY A 582 5.65 -24.94 -8.94
C GLY A 582 4.57 -24.73 -10.01
N THR A 583 3.38 -24.33 -9.56
CA THR A 583 2.16 -24.17 -10.36
C THR A 583 1.42 -22.90 -9.97
N ILE A 584 0.79 -22.24 -10.94
CA ILE A 584 -0.11 -21.12 -10.66
C ILE A 584 -1.39 -21.63 -10.00
N LYS A 585 -1.64 -21.17 -8.77
CA LYS A 585 -2.89 -21.40 -8.05
C LYS A 585 -4.01 -20.53 -8.60
N ARG A 586 -3.72 -19.27 -8.96
CA ARG A 586 -4.65 -18.33 -9.60
C ARG A 586 -3.96 -17.07 -10.11
N VAL A 587 -4.64 -16.34 -10.99
CA VAL A 587 -4.32 -14.97 -11.36
C VAL A 587 -5.44 -14.06 -10.87
N GLU A 588 -5.06 -12.91 -10.33
CA GLU A 588 -5.94 -11.89 -9.80
C GLU A 588 -5.77 -10.62 -10.60
N PHE A 589 -6.88 -9.97 -10.93
CA PHE A 589 -6.87 -8.79 -11.79
C PHE A 589 -7.34 -7.58 -11.00
N PHE A 590 -6.60 -6.49 -11.11
CA PHE A 590 -6.83 -5.26 -10.37
C PHE A 590 -7.02 -4.08 -11.33
N VAL A 591 -7.87 -3.15 -10.92
CA VAL A 591 -7.99 -1.83 -11.52
C VAL A 591 -7.72 -0.79 -10.44
N GLY A 592 -6.63 -0.02 -10.58
CA GLY A 592 -6.06 0.74 -9.48
C GLY A 592 -5.70 -0.20 -8.31
N SER A 593 -6.17 0.12 -7.10
CA SER A 593 -6.02 -0.73 -5.91
C SER A 593 -7.17 -1.73 -5.69
N THR A 594 -8.16 -1.74 -6.60
CA THR A 594 -9.39 -2.55 -6.46
C THR A 594 -9.24 -3.88 -7.20
N LEU A 595 -9.48 -5.00 -6.52
CA LEU A 595 -9.59 -6.30 -7.19
C LEU A 595 -10.89 -6.35 -8.00
N VAL A 596 -10.78 -6.57 -9.31
CA VAL A 596 -11.94 -6.71 -10.20
C VAL A 596 -12.31 -8.16 -10.50
N GLY A 597 -11.39 -9.10 -10.30
CA GLY A 597 -11.71 -10.52 -10.37
C GLY A 597 -10.52 -11.45 -10.16
N VAL A 598 -10.80 -12.75 -10.14
CA VAL A 598 -9.83 -13.82 -9.91
C VAL A 598 -10.16 -14.97 -10.86
N ASP A 599 -9.14 -15.55 -11.46
CA ASP A 599 -9.26 -16.75 -12.28
C ASP A 599 -8.23 -17.79 -11.86
N SER A 600 -8.67 -19.00 -11.55
CA SER A 600 -7.80 -20.11 -11.14
C SER A 600 -7.52 -21.12 -12.25
N ILE A 601 -8.02 -20.89 -13.47
CA ILE A 601 -7.90 -21.84 -14.58
C ILE A 601 -7.40 -21.11 -15.83
N ALA A 602 -6.24 -21.50 -16.36
CA ALA A 602 -5.75 -20.95 -17.61
C ALA A 602 -6.65 -21.32 -18.81
N PRO A 603 -6.88 -20.42 -19.80
CA PRO A 603 -6.33 -19.06 -19.90
C PRO A 603 -7.00 -18.10 -18.93
N TYR A 604 -6.21 -17.26 -18.25
CA TYR A 604 -6.70 -16.41 -17.17
C TYR A 604 -7.34 -15.13 -17.72
N TYR A 605 -8.61 -14.88 -17.37
CA TYR A 605 -9.28 -13.62 -17.70
C TYR A 605 -10.44 -13.27 -16.78
N VAL A 606 -10.79 -11.98 -16.73
CA VAL A 606 -12.00 -11.47 -16.07
C VAL A 606 -12.66 -10.38 -16.90
N GLN A 607 -13.96 -10.17 -16.65
CA GLN A 607 -14.72 -9.06 -17.23
C GLN A 607 -14.75 -7.90 -16.25
N TRP A 608 -14.37 -6.71 -16.69
CA TRP A 608 -14.42 -5.48 -15.90
C TRP A 608 -15.24 -4.43 -16.63
N THR A 609 -16.21 -3.82 -15.92
CA THR A 609 -17.02 -2.71 -16.45
C THR A 609 -16.67 -1.43 -15.68
N PRO A 610 -15.91 -0.48 -16.27
CA PRO A 610 -15.60 0.79 -15.60
C PRO A 610 -16.87 1.59 -15.35
N THR A 611 -16.98 2.23 -14.18
CA THR A 611 -18.14 3.08 -13.81
C THR A 611 -17.81 4.57 -13.81
N GLN A 612 -16.54 4.93 -13.95
CA GLN A 612 -16.06 6.32 -13.94
C GLN A 612 -15.05 6.55 -15.06
N ILE A 613 -15.07 7.76 -15.63
CA ILE A 613 -14.10 8.24 -16.62
C ILE A 613 -12.80 8.62 -15.91
N GLY A 614 -11.66 8.36 -16.53
CA GLY A 614 -10.35 8.70 -16.01
C GLY A 614 -9.27 7.71 -16.43
N ILE A 615 -8.03 8.00 -16.06
CA ILE A 615 -6.91 7.10 -16.29
C ILE A 615 -6.88 6.08 -15.13
N VAL A 616 -6.86 4.79 -15.46
CA VAL A 616 -6.77 3.71 -14.49
C VAL A 616 -5.58 2.80 -14.79
N ALA A 617 -4.99 2.25 -13.74
CA ALA A 617 -4.04 1.15 -13.84
C ALA A 617 -4.79 -0.15 -13.99
N VAL A 618 -4.38 -1.03 -14.91
CA VAL A 618 -4.80 -2.43 -14.90
C VAL A 618 -3.57 -3.27 -14.59
N LEU A 619 -3.68 -4.16 -13.61
CA LEU A 619 -2.60 -5.06 -13.19
C LEU A 619 -3.12 -6.50 -13.11
N ALA A 620 -2.24 -7.46 -13.37
CA ALA A 620 -2.45 -8.86 -13.04
C ALA A 620 -1.44 -9.31 -11.99
N LYS A 621 -1.89 -10.17 -11.09
CA LYS A 621 -1.11 -10.78 -10.02
C LYS A 621 -1.21 -12.28 -10.15
N SER A 622 -0.12 -12.98 -10.44
CA SER A 622 -0.09 -14.44 -10.32
C SER A 622 0.17 -14.84 -8.88
N ILE A 623 -0.45 -15.92 -8.43
CA ILE A 623 -0.19 -16.54 -7.14
C ILE A 623 0.05 -18.02 -7.36
N ASP A 624 1.14 -18.56 -6.80
CA ASP A 624 1.53 -19.96 -6.91
C ASP A 624 0.85 -20.86 -5.84
N ASN A 625 1.14 -22.16 -5.88
CA ASN A 625 0.66 -23.13 -4.89
C ASN A 625 1.17 -22.87 -3.47
N ASP A 626 2.31 -22.20 -3.33
CA ASP A 626 2.96 -21.89 -2.05
C ASP A 626 2.52 -20.52 -1.49
N GLY A 627 1.68 -19.80 -2.23
CA GLY A 627 1.16 -18.49 -1.86
C GLY A 627 2.09 -17.32 -2.18
N LYS A 628 3.20 -17.56 -2.90
CA LYS A 628 4.04 -16.51 -3.47
C LYS A 628 3.32 -15.88 -4.64
N PHE A 629 3.71 -14.65 -4.97
CA PHE A 629 3.04 -13.91 -6.01
C PHE A 629 3.96 -12.92 -6.68
N THR A 630 3.58 -12.52 -7.88
CA THR A 630 4.21 -11.43 -8.62
C THR A 630 3.13 -10.60 -9.28
N PHE A 631 3.37 -9.30 -9.37
CA PHE A 631 2.61 -8.40 -10.22
C PHE A 631 3.33 -8.22 -11.55
N ASP A 632 2.57 -8.05 -12.62
CA ASP A 632 3.12 -7.50 -13.84
C ASP A 632 3.27 -5.97 -13.74
N ASP A 633 3.92 -5.40 -14.76
CA ASP A 633 3.88 -3.96 -14.97
C ASP A 633 2.44 -3.53 -15.29
N ALA A 634 1.98 -2.47 -14.62
CA ALA A 634 0.66 -1.93 -14.86
C ALA A 634 0.50 -1.43 -16.31
N ASN A 635 -0.59 -1.84 -16.95
CA ASN A 635 -1.05 -1.21 -18.18
C ASN A 635 -1.93 0.00 -17.83
N VAL A 636 -1.54 1.18 -18.32
CA VAL A 636 -2.33 2.40 -18.19
C VAL A 636 -3.47 2.36 -19.20
N VAL A 637 -4.71 2.49 -18.73
CA VAL A 637 -5.91 2.46 -19.56
C VAL A 637 -6.68 3.76 -19.36
N GLU A 638 -7.01 4.43 -20.44
CA GLU A 638 -7.85 5.62 -20.41
C GLU A 638 -9.32 5.21 -20.51
N VAL A 639 -10.09 5.36 -19.44
CA VAL A 639 -11.54 5.22 -19.47
C VAL A 639 -12.14 6.53 -19.96
N ILE A 640 -12.76 6.47 -21.13
CA ILE A 640 -13.44 7.61 -21.75
C ILE A 640 -14.96 7.40 -21.72
N SER A 641 -15.71 8.49 -21.92
CA SER A 641 -17.14 8.38 -22.16
C SER A 641 -17.38 7.49 -23.39
N ASN A 642 -18.39 6.62 -23.34
CA ASN A 642 -18.93 6.07 -24.58
C ASN A 642 -19.20 7.26 -25.51
N PRO A 643 -18.66 7.30 -26.75
CA PRO A 643 -19.23 8.17 -27.75
C PRO A 643 -20.71 7.82 -27.78
N LEU A 644 -21.57 8.84 -27.82
CA LEU A 644 -22.99 8.62 -28.13
C LEU A 644 -23.04 8.08 -29.56
N THR A 645 -22.79 6.79 -29.73
CA THR A 645 -23.18 6.06 -30.91
C THR A 645 -24.69 6.01 -30.82
N VAL A 646 -25.32 6.89 -31.59
CA VAL A 646 -26.67 6.61 -32.05
C VAL A 646 -26.56 5.24 -32.70
N ASN A 647 -27.21 4.24 -32.15
CA ASN A 647 -27.53 3.04 -32.92
C ASN A 647 -28.28 3.54 -34.15
N GLU A 648 -27.57 3.64 -35.27
CA GLU A 648 -28.20 3.73 -36.58
C GLU A 648 -28.97 2.44 -36.77
N ILE A 649 -30.22 2.44 -36.35
CA ILE A 649 -31.23 1.76 -37.13
C ILE A 649 -31.31 2.61 -38.40
N GLU A 650 -30.61 2.18 -39.45
CA GLU A 650 -30.75 2.72 -40.80
C GLU A 650 -32.21 2.57 -41.25
N ASN A 651 -33.06 3.54 -40.87
CA ASN A 651 -34.20 3.90 -41.69
C ASN A 651 -33.65 4.85 -42.74
N ASN A 652 -33.31 4.27 -43.89
CA ASN A 652 -32.62 4.93 -44.99
C ASN A 652 -33.55 5.94 -45.70
N ILE A 653 -33.84 7.07 -45.04
CA ILE A 653 -34.54 8.21 -45.65
C ILE A 653 -33.52 8.94 -46.53
N ASP A 654 -33.66 8.82 -47.84
CA ASP A 654 -32.85 9.58 -48.79
C ASP A 654 -33.38 11.02 -48.84
N PHE A 655 -32.66 11.94 -48.19
CA PHE A 655 -32.95 13.38 -48.18
C PHE A 655 -31.86 14.15 -48.94
N ARG A 656 -32.18 14.49 -50.20
CA ARG A 656 -31.31 15.25 -51.10
C ARG A 656 -31.90 16.61 -51.41
N ILE A 657 -31.01 17.56 -51.64
CA ILE A 657 -31.35 18.95 -51.85
C ILE A 657 -30.53 19.49 -53.02
N SER A 658 -31.18 20.13 -53.98
CA SER A 658 -30.53 20.70 -55.16
C SER A 658 -31.33 21.89 -55.71
N PRO A 659 -30.70 22.90 -56.30
CA PRO A 659 -29.26 23.17 -56.26
C PRO A 659 -28.81 23.66 -54.87
N ASN A 660 -27.55 23.42 -54.52
CA ASN A 660 -26.94 24.00 -53.33
C ASN A 660 -25.51 24.43 -53.69
N PRO A 661 -25.23 25.73 -53.91
CA PRO A 661 -26.09 26.86 -53.52
C PRO A 661 -27.36 27.09 -54.35
N ALA A 662 -28.40 27.66 -53.75
CA ALA A 662 -29.68 28.00 -54.40
C ALA A 662 -29.88 29.53 -54.51
N SER A 663 -30.53 30.00 -55.59
CA SER A 663 -30.88 31.41 -55.77
C SER A 663 -32.34 31.70 -55.41
N ASP A 664 -33.26 30.89 -55.93
CA ASP A 664 -34.71 31.16 -55.85
C ASP A 664 -35.51 29.95 -55.35
N VAL A 665 -35.19 28.74 -55.83
CA VAL A 665 -35.92 27.52 -55.51
C VAL A 665 -34.96 26.42 -55.10
N LEU A 666 -35.37 25.63 -54.11
CA LEU A 666 -34.69 24.46 -53.62
C LEU A 666 -35.57 23.22 -53.90
N ASP A 667 -35.10 22.32 -54.76
CA ASP A 667 -35.72 21.02 -54.97
C ASP A 667 -35.27 20.06 -53.86
N ILE A 668 -36.26 19.42 -53.23
CA ILE A 668 -36.11 18.53 -52.08
C ILE A 668 -36.61 17.14 -52.46
N PHE A 669 -35.69 16.20 -52.55
CA PHE A 669 -35.99 14.81 -52.89
C PHE A 669 -36.03 13.96 -51.63
N LEU A 670 -37.15 13.28 -51.43
CA LEU A 670 -37.43 12.44 -50.26
C LEU A 670 -37.89 11.05 -50.68
N SER A 671 -37.17 10.00 -50.29
CA SER A 671 -37.63 8.61 -50.43
C SER A 671 -37.69 7.88 -49.09
N ASN A 672 -38.51 6.83 -49.02
CA ASN A 672 -38.72 6.00 -47.82
C ASN A 672 -39.35 6.74 -46.62
N ILE A 673 -40.24 7.69 -46.89
CA ILE A 673 -41.09 8.34 -45.86
C ILE A 673 -42.47 7.69 -45.89
N TYR A 674 -42.90 7.10 -44.76
CA TYR A 674 -44.13 6.31 -44.66
C TYR A 674 -45.41 7.12 -44.35
N ASN A 675 -45.28 8.41 -43.97
CA ASN A 675 -46.40 9.22 -43.45
C ASN A 675 -46.56 10.56 -44.20
N THR A 676 -47.79 11.08 -44.26
CA THR A 676 -48.16 12.28 -45.03
C THR A 676 -47.92 13.63 -44.32
N ASN A 677 -47.37 13.65 -43.10
CA ASN A 677 -47.30 14.85 -42.26
C ASN A 677 -45.87 15.32 -41.93
N SER A 678 -44.85 14.96 -42.73
CA SER A 678 -43.47 15.39 -42.46
C SER A 678 -43.30 16.89 -42.70
N ILE A 679 -42.52 17.58 -41.85
CA ILE A 679 -42.31 19.03 -41.94
C ILE A 679 -40.83 19.31 -42.19
N ILE A 680 -40.55 20.26 -43.08
CA ILE A 680 -39.21 20.84 -43.20
C ILE A 680 -39.20 22.24 -42.60
N GLU A 681 -38.19 22.54 -41.80
CA GLU A 681 -37.93 23.84 -41.21
C GLU A 681 -36.61 24.43 -41.73
N VAL A 682 -36.58 25.70 -42.11
CA VAL A 682 -35.31 26.41 -42.40
C VAL A 682 -35.02 27.42 -41.29
N ARG A 683 -33.80 27.35 -40.75
CA ARG A 683 -33.30 28.19 -39.66
C ARG A 683 -32.02 28.91 -40.07
N ASN A 684 -31.81 30.12 -39.55
CA ASN A 684 -30.52 30.81 -39.70
C ASN A 684 -29.44 30.22 -38.77
N ILE A 685 -28.20 30.70 -38.89
CA ILE A 685 -27.05 30.26 -38.06
C ILE A 685 -27.25 30.48 -36.55
N LEU A 686 -28.18 31.34 -36.14
CA LEU A 686 -28.53 31.59 -34.73
C LEU A 686 -29.69 30.71 -34.24
N GLY A 687 -30.18 29.77 -35.06
CA GLY A 687 -31.27 28.84 -34.73
C GLY A 687 -32.68 29.41 -34.86
N LYS A 688 -32.84 30.67 -35.32
CA LYS A 688 -34.16 31.29 -35.53
C LYS A 688 -34.87 30.64 -36.72
N LEU A 689 -36.10 30.17 -36.51
CA LEU A 689 -36.99 29.64 -37.56
C LEU A 689 -37.39 30.75 -38.52
N LEU A 690 -37.22 30.50 -39.83
CA LEU A 690 -37.54 31.44 -40.90
C LEU A 690 -38.72 30.98 -41.74
N MET A 691 -38.83 29.67 -41.97
CA MET A 691 -39.91 29.06 -42.75
C MET A 691 -40.10 27.60 -42.34
N ALA A 692 -41.32 27.09 -42.51
CA ALA A 692 -41.66 25.69 -42.30
C ALA A 692 -42.75 25.26 -43.29
N GLU A 693 -42.58 24.08 -43.91
CA GLU A 693 -43.51 23.55 -44.92
C GLU A 693 -43.72 22.05 -44.74
N THR A 694 -44.92 21.56 -45.05
CA THR A 694 -45.20 20.11 -45.09
C THR A 694 -44.69 19.53 -46.40
N VAL A 695 -44.00 18.39 -46.32
CA VAL A 695 -43.39 17.69 -47.45
C VAL A 695 -43.81 16.23 -47.51
N TYR A 696 -43.78 15.67 -48.72
CA TYR A 696 -44.22 14.31 -49.03
C TYR A 696 -43.09 13.49 -49.65
N SER A 697 -43.27 12.16 -49.73
CA SER A 697 -42.32 11.34 -50.49
C SER A 697 -42.38 11.72 -51.98
N GLY A 698 -41.21 11.83 -52.60
CA GLY A 698 -41.01 12.33 -53.96
C GLY A 698 -40.24 13.65 -53.99
N GLU A 699 -40.42 14.39 -55.07
CA GLU A 699 -39.82 15.71 -55.27
C GLU A 699 -40.76 16.79 -54.71
N ASN A 700 -40.23 17.65 -53.86
CA ASN A 700 -40.90 18.82 -53.29
C ASN A 700 -40.10 20.07 -53.69
N LYS A 701 -40.76 21.22 -53.76
CA LYS A 701 -40.10 22.50 -54.09
C LYS A 701 -40.34 23.50 -53.00
N MET A 702 -39.28 24.16 -52.57
CA MET A 702 -39.32 25.20 -51.54
C MET A 702 -38.80 26.51 -52.11
N ASP A 703 -39.58 27.58 -51.96
CA ASP A 703 -39.21 28.93 -52.39
C ASP A 703 -38.30 29.59 -51.35
N VAL A 704 -37.03 29.80 -51.72
CA VAL A 704 -36.02 30.46 -50.88
C VAL A 704 -35.68 31.87 -51.35
N SER A 705 -36.40 32.40 -52.34
CA SER A 705 -36.13 33.71 -52.95
C SER A 705 -36.19 34.87 -51.96
N ASN A 706 -36.98 34.74 -50.89
CA ASN A 706 -37.12 35.75 -49.83
C ASN A 706 -36.01 35.70 -48.77
N LEU A 707 -35.11 34.70 -48.81
CA LEU A 707 -33.97 34.60 -47.91
C LEU A 707 -32.81 35.48 -48.41
N VAL A 708 -32.08 36.10 -47.46
CA VAL A 708 -30.86 36.87 -47.77
C VAL A 708 -29.71 35.90 -48.09
N ALA A 709 -28.76 36.30 -48.92
CA ALA A 709 -27.58 35.47 -49.21
C ALA A 709 -26.85 35.08 -47.90
N GLY A 710 -26.58 33.79 -47.71
CA GLY A 710 -26.04 33.29 -46.44
C GLY A 710 -26.17 31.78 -46.25
N ILE A 711 -25.67 31.31 -45.10
CA ILE A 711 -25.73 29.91 -44.69
C ILE A 711 -26.98 29.69 -43.84
N TYR A 712 -27.75 28.64 -44.15
CA TYR A 712 -28.92 28.22 -43.41
C TYR A 712 -28.88 26.71 -43.13
N PHE A 713 -29.65 26.27 -42.15
CA PHE A 713 -29.88 24.86 -41.86
C PHE A 713 -31.32 24.51 -42.16
N ILE A 714 -31.50 23.45 -42.94
CA ILE A 714 -32.80 22.89 -43.28
C ILE A 714 -32.96 21.54 -42.58
N THR A 715 -34.03 21.42 -41.79
CA THR A 715 -34.28 20.28 -40.91
C THR A 715 -35.56 19.59 -41.34
N LEU A 716 -35.46 18.33 -41.78
CA LEU A 716 -36.60 17.45 -41.98
C LEU A 716 -37.01 16.82 -40.63
N LYS A 717 -38.26 17.01 -40.24
CA LYS A 717 -38.90 16.43 -39.05
C LYS A 717 -39.97 15.42 -39.49
N PRO A 718 -39.63 14.13 -39.61
CA PRO A 718 -40.63 13.09 -39.83
C PRO A 718 -41.46 12.88 -38.55
N GLU A 719 -42.74 12.53 -38.70
CA GLU A 719 -43.67 12.30 -37.57
C GLU A 719 -43.20 11.17 -36.63
N SER A 720 -42.48 10.18 -37.16
CA SER A 720 -41.83 9.13 -36.39
C SER A 720 -40.40 8.90 -36.91
N GLY A 721 -39.44 9.65 -36.40
CA GLY A 721 -38.04 9.47 -36.77
C GLY A 721 -37.12 10.56 -36.23
N LYS A 722 -35.82 10.38 -36.45
CA LYS A 722 -34.80 11.38 -36.09
C LYS A 722 -34.83 12.54 -37.08
N GLU A 723 -34.69 13.76 -36.58
CA GLU A 723 -34.58 14.95 -37.43
C GLU A 723 -33.32 14.86 -38.31
N ILE A 724 -33.47 15.13 -39.61
CA ILE A 724 -32.35 15.13 -40.56
C ILE A 724 -32.03 16.57 -40.94
N VAL A 725 -30.82 17.01 -40.61
CA VAL A 725 -30.35 18.38 -40.89
C VAL A 725 -29.42 18.37 -42.11
N ARG A 726 -29.58 19.38 -42.96
CA ARG A 726 -28.65 19.71 -44.05
C ARG A 726 -28.30 21.18 -43.99
N LYS A 727 -27.10 21.51 -44.48
CA LYS A 727 -26.68 22.89 -44.71
C LYS A 727 -27.09 23.29 -46.12
N ILE A 728 -27.73 24.45 -46.26
CA ILE A 728 -27.97 25.09 -47.55
C ILE A 728 -27.29 26.45 -47.60
N ILE A 729 -26.86 26.84 -48.79
CA ILE A 729 -26.28 28.15 -49.07
C ILE A 729 -27.25 28.84 -50.03
N VAL A 730 -27.76 30.01 -49.63
CA VAL A 730 -28.50 30.88 -50.54
C VAL A 730 -27.50 31.86 -51.16
N CYS A 731 -27.35 31.82 -52.48
CA CYS A 731 -26.50 32.71 -53.24
C CYS A 731 -27.38 33.53 -54.16
N ARG A 732 -27.36 34.85 -54.00
CA ARG A 732 -27.90 35.76 -55.01
C ARG A 732 -26.79 36.23 -55.94
#